data_AF-A0A8I1KIG4-F1
#
_entry.id   AF-A0A8I1KIG4-F1
#
_cell.length_a   1.000
_cell.length_b   1.000
_cell.length_c   1.000
_cell.angle_alpha   90.00
_cell.angle_beta   90.00
_cell.angle_gamma   90.00
#
_symmetry.space_group_name_H-M   'P 1'
#
loop_
_entity.id
_entity.type
_entity.pdbx_description
1 polymer ?
#
loop_
_entity_poly.entity_id
_entity_poly.type
_entity_poly.pdbx_seq_one_letter_code
_entity_poly.pdbx_strand_id
1 'polypeptide(L)'
;MSEKSEFLDFDVDKSILSDLVFSQNGTIESGVRELVMNAFDANSFRCEITLGKNRFEVLDQGDGFEDEDSIHKFFKTFGTPHQEGDALYGRFRIGRGQIMAFGRITWHSKQFMMSTDIKAKGMGFDLTTDMDSYIEGCKVSGEFYEPVPNDVLNFTKDSIARLVKYTQQDVFINGLKVNEPDADWDYEDEELKIKWNPNDGFGTSIYSLGVFVRTLSSYEYGVDAHIVTKKALNLNMARNDISDSDPLYRKIKDILRERMIEEGVGLSHISGETGLPEATRLSLIKQLINGSIGICRVLNLPLIRDYRGHKIKLSGLINDIGRGMPLIVAPEAGNRVCDRLATTKEARVLHQDELRVWQQPSMDGLINLWCELINQINEFTDYNREQIFKLRSAKLPSYEQMSETIDDKYIKVKQTDLSKQERAAKSALNYVSKIMASRISKQLNTAVSKRTIKVGKSEVADGWTDGATYICVGQHLLSKLEHGFSGATELILLLLHEYCHDANTAGSHEHGFEFYEKYHDLSSSDIVGYSARVLLDRFSIGLCKTGQTVPQKVKEQYNRSLDRFEFDIYANQKRSKLEWSGLAKVIFSGFKANVETSKGYTIHECPVLTFPKPLSLCDCIQRSVNILLEEFAEAGIEWDKELKKRISSAERNYEFKNLRQMWDEFLDKLASSGAQWVQESNNDLNAFQKFILLAKFELGLGRKGKSRFEDRHLRSILHILCVDDRNSVTSFSTSDARKSRRLSSEFVSKQVDLKHDPIKYESLAGANQKSERFSEATSILKDLVNSLNDDGEREEFISLYINDNLAVELA
;
A
#
# COMPACT_ATOMS: atom_id res chain seq x y z
N MET A 1 -78.39 23.49 30.44
CA MET A 1 -77.91 22.12 30.69
C MET A 1 -76.51 22.25 31.25
N SER A 2 -76.27 21.80 32.49
CA SER A 2 -74.91 21.78 33.06
C SER A 2 -74.21 20.54 32.53
N GLU A 3 -73.05 20.71 31.89
CA GLU A 3 -72.19 19.61 31.49
C GLU A 3 -71.75 18.83 32.74
N LYS A 4 -71.89 17.50 32.69
CA LYS A 4 -71.29 16.58 33.65
C LYS A 4 -69.96 16.13 33.09
N SER A 5 -68.87 16.40 33.81
CA SER A 5 -67.59 15.72 33.62
C SER A 5 -67.40 14.69 34.74
N GLU A 6 -66.86 13.54 34.37
CA GLU A 6 -66.44 12.47 35.28
C GLU A 6 -65.00 12.13 34.94
N PHE A 7 -64.15 12.06 35.97
CA PHE A 7 -62.77 11.62 35.84
C PHE A 7 -62.77 10.09 35.93
N LEU A 8 -62.21 9.44 34.91
CA LEU A 8 -62.04 8.00 34.85
C LEU A 8 -60.53 7.71 34.80
N ASP A 9 -60.09 6.81 35.68
CA ASP A 9 -58.73 6.28 35.64
C ASP A 9 -58.55 5.37 34.41
N PHE A 10 -57.30 5.27 33.94
CA PHE A 10 -56.96 4.31 32.89
C PHE A 10 -56.83 2.90 33.47
N ASP A 11 -57.53 1.94 32.87
CA ASP A 11 -57.36 0.51 33.15
C ASP A 11 -56.24 -0.10 32.30
N VAL A 12 -55.58 -1.14 32.82
CA VAL A 12 -54.50 -1.85 32.14
C VAL A 12 -54.96 -3.26 31.74
N ASP A 13 -54.85 -3.59 30.46
CA ASP A 13 -55.20 -4.91 29.94
C ASP A 13 -54.16 -5.98 30.33
N LYS A 14 -54.61 -7.22 30.57
CA LYS A 14 -53.73 -8.35 30.94
C LYS A 14 -52.71 -8.70 29.85
N SER A 15 -53.00 -8.40 28.59
CA SER A 15 -52.09 -8.58 27.46
C SER A 15 -50.82 -7.73 27.56
N ILE A 16 -50.82 -6.63 28.34
CA ILE A 16 -49.63 -5.79 28.51
C ILE A 16 -48.46 -6.56 29.11
N LEU A 17 -48.72 -7.60 29.93
CA LEU A 17 -47.67 -8.43 30.50
C LEU A 17 -46.93 -9.21 29.42
N SER A 18 -47.67 -9.69 28.42
CA SER A 18 -47.09 -10.34 27.23
C SER A 18 -46.23 -9.34 26.47
N ASP A 19 -46.74 -8.13 26.25
CA ASP A 19 -45.97 -7.09 25.55
C ASP A 19 -44.71 -6.70 26.35
N LEU A 20 -44.78 -6.56 27.67
CA LEU A 20 -43.60 -6.26 28.50
C LEU A 20 -42.51 -7.35 28.44
N VAL A 21 -42.89 -8.60 28.19
CA VAL A 21 -41.96 -9.73 28.07
C VAL A 21 -41.45 -9.93 26.63
N PHE A 22 -42.30 -9.77 25.61
CA PHE A 22 -41.96 -10.06 24.21
C PHE A 22 -41.65 -8.82 23.35
N SER A 23 -42.19 -7.64 23.67
CA SER A 23 -42.01 -6.40 22.88
C SER A 23 -40.78 -5.59 23.31
N GLN A 24 -40.22 -5.86 24.48
CA GLN A 24 -38.84 -5.48 24.74
C GLN A 24 -38.00 -6.36 23.81
N ASN A 25 -37.16 -5.76 22.95
CA ASN A 25 -36.19 -6.44 22.08
C ASN A 25 -35.17 -7.26 22.90
N GLY A 26 -35.64 -8.25 23.66
CA GLY A 26 -34.85 -9.06 24.55
C GLY A 26 -34.01 -10.00 23.72
N THR A 27 -32.80 -10.26 24.21
CA THR A 27 -31.90 -11.29 23.71
C THR A 27 -31.46 -12.15 24.88
N ILE A 28 -30.81 -13.29 24.62
CA ILE A 28 -30.30 -14.13 25.71
C ILE A 28 -29.31 -13.33 26.55
N GLU A 29 -28.43 -12.56 25.91
CA GLU A 29 -27.46 -11.71 26.59
C GLU A 29 -28.12 -10.59 27.40
N SER A 30 -29.19 -9.96 26.92
CA SER A 30 -29.92 -8.95 27.70
C SER A 30 -30.60 -9.58 28.91
N GLY A 31 -31.26 -10.74 28.73
CA GLY A 31 -31.90 -11.47 29.81
C GLY A 31 -30.90 -11.93 30.88
N VAL A 32 -29.73 -12.44 30.48
CA VAL A 32 -28.66 -12.83 31.41
C VAL A 32 -28.08 -11.59 32.12
N ARG A 33 -27.87 -10.47 31.43
CA ARG A 33 -27.46 -9.20 32.06
C ARG A 33 -28.43 -8.78 33.16
N GLU A 34 -29.74 -8.88 32.92
CA GLU A 34 -30.76 -8.59 33.93
C GLU A 34 -30.65 -9.52 35.15
N LEU A 35 -30.34 -10.81 34.95
CA LEU A 35 -30.10 -11.74 36.06
C LEU A 35 -28.86 -11.38 36.87
N VAL A 36 -27.76 -10.98 36.21
CA VAL A 36 -26.53 -10.51 36.89
C VAL A 36 -26.80 -9.26 37.71
N MET A 37 -27.55 -8.29 37.16
CA MET A 37 -27.91 -7.07 37.89
C MET A 37 -28.77 -7.39 39.12
N ASN A 38 -29.74 -8.31 39.00
CA ASN A 38 -30.55 -8.74 40.14
C ASN A 38 -29.71 -9.45 41.22
N ALA A 39 -28.72 -10.25 40.81
CA ALA A 39 -27.80 -10.88 41.76
C ALA A 39 -27.04 -9.83 42.58
N PHE A 40 -26.56 -8.76 41.95
CA PHE A 40 -25.86 -7.68 42.64
C PHE A 40 -26.78 -6.83 43.51
N ASP A 41 -28.03 -6.59 43.07
CA ASP A 41 -29.06 -5.95 43.90
C ASP A 41 -29.39 -6.78 45.15
N ALA A 42 -29.25 -8.11 45.07
CA ALA A 42 -29.37 -9.03 46.20
C ALA A 42 -28.07 -9.15 47.02
N ASN A 43 -27.18 -8.15 46.98
CA ASN A 43 -25.91 -8.10 47.71
C ASN A 43 -24.91 -9.21 47.38
N SER A 44 -25.02 -9.85 46.21
CA SER A 44 -24.05 -10.87 45.79
C SER A 44 -22.73 -10.23 45.33
N PHE A 45 -21.59 -10.70 45.86
CA PHE A 45 -20.25 -10.26 45.43
C PHE A 45 -19.72 -10.96 44.16
N ARG A 46 -20.38 -12.03 43.73
CA ARG A 46 -19.96 -12.91 42.64
C ARG A 46 -21.16 -13.54 41.93
N CYS A 47 -21.08 -13.65 40.61
CA CYS A 47 -22.09 -14.31 39.79
C CYS A 47 -21.43 -15.34 38.86
N GLU A 48 -21.92 -16.57 38.89
CA GLU A 48 -21.46 -17.70 38.08
C GLU A 48 -22.45 -18.02 36.96
N ILE A 49 -22.03 -17.85 35.72
CA ILE A 49 -22.85 -18.11 34.53
C ILE A 49 -22.33 -19.37 33.85
N THR A 50 -23.12 -20.42 33.78
CA THR A 50 -22.85 -21.57 32.90
C THR A 50 -23.73 -21.47 31.67
N LEU A 51 -23.13 -21.33 30.48
CA LEU A 51 -23.86 -21.16 29.23
C LEU A 51 -23.48 -22.25 28.23
N GLY A 52 -24.46 -23.07 27.87
CA GLY A 52 -24.34 -24.14 26.87
C GLY A 52 -25.40 -24.05 25.76
N LYS A 53 -25.40 -25.04 24.86
CA LYS A 53 -26.31 -25.06 23.70
C LYS A 53 -27.78 -25.15 24.07
N ASN A 54 -28.11 -26.02 25.02
CA ASN A 54 -29.50 -26.37 25.35
C ASN A 54 -29.97 -25.73 26.64
N ARG A 55 -29.04 -25.22 27.46
CA ARG A 55 -29.34 -24.73 28.79
C ARG A 55 -28.39 -23.63 29.23
N PHE A 56 -28.84 -22.85 30.18
CA PHE A 56 -28.01 -21.93 30.93
C PHE A 56 -28.28 -22.04 32.43
N GLU A 57 -27.34 -21.53 33.22
CA GLU A 57 -27.45 -21.39 34.66
C GLU A 57 -26.77 -20.07 35.06
N VAL A 58 -27.39 -19.33 35.97
CA VAL A 58 -26.85 -18.15 36.64
C VAL A 58 -26.99 -18.40 38.14
N LEU A 59 -25.88 -18.48 38.85
CA LEU A 59 -25.83 -18.72 40.29
C LEU A 59 -25.22 -17.50 40.97
N ASP A 60 -25.89 -17.02 42.01
CA ASP A 60 -25.38 -15.99 42.90
C ASP A 60 -25.42 -16.45 44.36
N GLN A 61 -24.64 -15.79 45.22
CA GLN A 61 -24.65 -16.00 46.66
C GLN A 61 -25.14 -14.77 47.41
N GLY A 62 -26.17 -14.11 46.86
CA GLY A 62 -26.84 -12.99 47.50
C GLY A 62 -27.82 -13.43 48.59
N ASP A 63 -28.72 -12.53 48.98
CA ASP A 63 -29.71 -12.77 50.04
C ASP A 63 -30.83 -13.73 49.63
N GLY A 64 -31.07 -13.88 48.33
CA GLY A 64 -32.16 -14.69 47.77
C GLY A 64 -33.55 -14.18 48.16
N PHE A 65 -34.57 -15.05 48.03
CA PHE A 65 -35.91 -14.76 48.54
C PHE A 65 -35.98 -15.14 50.02
N GLU A 66 -36.44 -14.22 50.87
CA GLU A 66 -36.51 -14.43 52.33
C GLU A 66 -37.66 -15.36 52.71
N ASP A 67 -38.84 -15.10 52.16
CA ASP A 67 -40.09 -15.79 52.50
C ASP A 67 -41.05 -15.84 51.30
N GLU A 68 -42.17 -16.53 51.46
CA GLU A 68 -43.21 -16.64 50.43
C GLU A 68 -43.85 -15.27 50.11
N ASP A 69 -44.00 -14.39 51.10
CA ASP A 69 -44.57 -13.05 50.92
C ASP A 69 -43.72 -12.20 49.96
N SER A 70 -42.39 -12.30 50.06
CA SER A 70 -41.43 -11.66 49.16
C SER A 70 -41.61 -12.15 47.71
N ILE A 71 -41.95 -13.44 47.51
CA ILE A 71 -42.22 -14.01 46.19
C ILE A 71 -43.52 -13.42 45.63
N HIS A 72 -44.61 -13.38 46.41
CA HIS A 72 -45.87 -12.79 45.94
C HIS A 72 -45.75 -11.29 45.66
N LYS A 73 -44.96 -10.57 46.47
CA LYS A 73 -44.80 -9.13 46.34
C LYS A 73 -43.86 -8.72 45.20
N PHE A 74 -42.72 -9.40 45.07
CA PHE A 74 -41.63 -8.95 44.19
C PHE A 74 -41.39 -9.84 42.97
N PHE A 75 -41.62 -11.16 43.07
CA PHE A 75 -41.45 -12.08 41.93
C PHE A 75 -42.72 -12.20 41.09
N LYS A 76 -43.89 -12.30 41.71
CA LYS A 76 -45.18 -12.44 41.02
C LYS A 76 -45.65 -11.14 40.37
N THR A 77 -45.36 -9.99 40.98
CA THR A 77 -45.84 -8.69 40.50
C THR A 77 -44.78 -8.01 39.62
N PHE A 78 -45.14 -7.71 38.38
CA PHE A 78 -44.31 -6.93 37.47
C PHE A 78 -44.60 -5.43 37.66
N GLY A 79 -43.57 -4.59 37.64
CA GLY A 79 -43.75 -3.14 37.67
C GLY A 79 -43.79 -2.51 39.06
N THR A 80 -43.72 -3.31 40.15
CA THR A 80 -43.64 -2.75 41.51
C THR A 80 -42.32 -1.99 41.67
N PRO A 81 -42.35 -0.66 41.87
CA PRO A 81 -41.12 0.12 41.94
C PRO A 81 -40.29 -0.26 43.18
N HIS A 82 -38.98 -0.10 43.02
CA HIS A 82 -38.02 -0.12 44.10
C HIS A 82 -38.19 1.10 45.03
N GLN A 83 -37.94 0.92 46.32
CA GLN A 83 -37.82 2.02 47.29
C GLN A 83 -36.39 2.57 47.26
N GLU A 84 -36.21 3.84 47.62
CA GLU A 84 -34.88 4.45 47.62
C GLU A 84 -33.92 3.67 48.54
N GLY A 85 -32.82 3.16 47.97
CA GLY A 85 -31.80 2.38 48.67
C GLY A 85 -32.01 0.86 48.71
N ASP A 86 -33.09 0.32 48.13
CA ASP A 86 -33.35 -1.13 48.13
C ASP A 86 -32.73 -1.90 46.95
N ALA A 87 -32.16 -1.20 45.97
CA ALA A 87 -31.42 -1.76 44.84
C ALA A 87 -30.43 -0.74 44.27
N LEU A 88 -29.34 -1.26 43.71
CA LEU A 88 -28.31 -0.49 43.04
C LEU A 88 -28.65 -0.26 41.55
N TYR A 89 -29.24 -1.28 40.91
CA TYR A 89 -29.53 -1.32 39.48
C TYR A 89 -31.04 -1.37 39.17
N GLY A 90 -31.81 -2.08 39.98
CA GLY A 90 -33.26 -2.27 39.88
C GLY A 90 -34.07 -0.98 39.99
N ARG A 91 -35.02 -0.75 39.06
CA ARG A 91 -35.97 0.38 39.16
C ARG A 91 -37.42 -0.04 38.94
N PHE A 92 -37.68 -0.80 37.88
CA PHE A 92 -39.04 -1.14 37.44
C PHE A 92 -39.49 -2.57 37.78
N ARG A 93 -38.61 -3.44 38.32
CA ARG A 93 -38.91 -4.87 38.60
C ARG A 93 -39.61 -5.62 37.46
N ILE A 94 -39.15 -5.44 36.23
CA ILE A 94 -39.66 -6.13 35.04
C ILE A 94 -38.59 -6.95 34.30
N GLY A 95 -37.30 -6.66 34.52
CA GLY A 95 -36.19 -7.22 33.73
C GLY A 95 -36.10 -8.74 33.73
N ARG A 96 -36.49 -9.40 34.83
CA ARG A 96 -36.53 -10.87 34.92
C ARG A 96 -37.42 -11.54 33.86
N GLY A 97 -38.39 -10.81 33.31
CA GLY A 97 -39.26 -11.31 32.25
C GLY A 97 -38.52 -11.58 30.94
N GLN A 98 -37.45 -10.83 30.65
CA GLN A 98 -36.75 -10.93 29.35
C GLN A 98 -36.22 -12.34 29.08
N ILE A 99 -35.68 -13.02 30.10
CA ILE A 99 -35.12 -14.37 29.92
C ILE A 99 -36.21 -15.44 29.71
N MET A 100 -37.46 -15.17 30.15
CA MET A 100 -38.58 -16.12 30.03
C MET A 100 -38.99 -16.37 28.56
N ALA A 101 -38.68 -15.43 27.66
CA ALA A 101 -38.94 -15.58 26.23
C ALA A 101 -38.12 -16.71 25.57
N PHE A 102 -36.98 -17.07 26.16
CA PHE A 102 -35.98 -17.95 25.53
C PHE A 102 -36.08 -19.41 25.97
N GLY A 103 -36.77 -19.71 27.06
CA GLY A 103 -36.82 -21.08 27.56
C GLY A 103 -37.79 -21.31 28.70
N ARG A 104 -37.75 -22.53 29.21
CA ARG A 104 -38.37 -22.91 30.49
C ARG A 104 -37.41 -22.52 31.58
N ILE A 105 -37.82 -21.64 32.47
CA ILE A 105 -36.91 -21.02 33.44
C ILE A 105 -37.34 -21.39 34.85
N THR A 106 -36.38 -21.75 35.69
CA THR A 106 -36.55 -22.08 37.10
C THR A 106 -35.64 -21.20 37.93
N TRP A 107 -36.23 -20.51 38.90
CA TRP A 107 -35.52 -19.85 39.99
C TRP A 107 -35.59 -20.74 41.23
N HIS A 108 -34.45 -21.04 41.83
CA HIS A 108 -34.34 -21.77 43.08
C HIS A 108 -33.53 -20.94 44.07
N SER A 109 -34.17 -20.54 45.15
CA SER A 109 -33.57 -19.75 46.22
C SER A 109 -34.00 -20.29 47.56
N LYS A 110 -33.04 -20.60 48.42
CA LYS A 110 -33.27 -21.29 49.71
C LYS A 110 -34.11 -22.54 49.49
N GLN A 111 -35.29 -22.62 50.11
CA GLN A 111 -36.23 -23.74 49.99
C GLN A 111 -37.38 -23.47 49.00
N PHE A 112 -37.30 -22.38 48.24
CA PHE A 112 -38.33 -21.95 47.30
C PHE A 112 -37.89 -22.23 45.86
N MET A 113 -38.79 -22.78 45.06
CA MET A 113 -38.58 -23.00 43.63
C MET A 113 -39.76 -22.44 42.83
N MET A 114 -39.46 -21.58 41.87
CA MET A 114 -40.43 -20.93 40.98
C MET A 114 -40.11 -21.32 39.54
N SER A 115 -41.01 -22.04 38.87
CA SER A 115 -40.80 -22.54 37.50
C SER A 115 -41.83 -21.98 36.53
N THR A 116 -41.38 -21.48 35.38
CA THR A 116 -42.23 -20.90 34.34
C THR A 116 -41.94 -21.50 32.96
N ASP A 117 -43.01 -21.76 32.20
CA ASP A 117 -42.98 -22.10 30.78
C ASP A 117 -44.07 -21.27 30.11
N ILE A 118 -43.70 -20.06 29.66
CA ILE A 118 -44.69 -19.09 29.15
C ILE A 118 -45.34 -19.54 27.85
N LYS A 119 -44.71 -20.44 27.08
CA LYS A 119 -45.29 -20.99 25.85
C LYS A 119 -46.32 -22.08 26.13
N ALA A 120 -46.11 -22.91 27.17
CA ALA A 120 -47.01 -24.01 27.50
C ALA A 120 -48.07 -23.65 28.56
N LYS A 121 -47.74 -22.81 29.55
CA LYS A 121 -48.57 -22.51 30.72
C LYS A 121 -49.09 -21.08 30.78
N GLY A 122 -48.70 -20.23 29.82
CA GLY A 122 -49.04 -18.80 29.82
C GLY A 122 -48.23 -17.98 30.82
N MET A 123 -48.66 -16.75 31.09
CA MET A 123 -47.94 -15.76 31.92
C MET A 123 -48.07 -16.04 33.43
N GLY A 124 -47.59 -17.20 33.88
CA GLY A 124 -47.63 -17.65 35.27
C GLY A 124 -46.42 -18.52 35.65
N PHE A 125 -46.38 -18.99 36.89
CA PHE A 125 -45.34 -19.87 37.41
C PHE A 125 -45.91 -20.84 38.44
N ASP A 126 -45.27 -22.00 38.58
CA ASP A 126 -45.49 -22.93 39.67
C ASP A 126 -44.55 -22.58 40.83
N LEU A 127 -45.11 -22.45 42.04
CA LEU A 127 -44.34 -22.25 43.27
C LEU A 127 -44.30 -23.57 44.05
N THR A 128 -43.11 -24.02 44.41
CA THR A 128 -42.87 -25.11 45.36
C THR A 128 -42.14 -24.55 46.58
N THR A 129 -42.67 -24.80 47.77
CA THR A 129 -42.08 -24.42 49.07
C THR A 129 -41.53 -25.66 49.77
N ASP A 130 -40.75 -25.45 50.84
CA ASP A 130 -40.25 -26.52 51.73
C ASP A 130 -39.45 -27.61 50.99
N MET A 131 -38.68 -27.21 49.97
CA MET A 131 -37.82 -28.11 49.23
C MET A 131 -36.73 -28.72 50.14
N ASP A 132 -36.46 -30.01 49.96
CA ASP A 132 -35.33 -30.70 50.61
C ASP A 132 -33.97 -30.11 50.18
N SER A 133 -33.91 -29.61 48.94
CA SER A 133 -32.72 -28.97 48.38
C SER A 133 -32.67 -27.48 48.72
N TYR A 134 -31.58 -27.05 49.36
CA TYR A 134 -31.34 -25.67 49.74
C TYR A 134 -30.26 -25.02 48.86
N ILE A 135 -30.51 -23.79 48.39
CA ILE A 135 -29.53 -22.96 47.68
C ILE A 135 -29.34 -21.64 48.44
N GLU A 136 -28.10 -21.36 48.86
CA GLU A 136 -27.73 -20.05 49.36
C GLU A 136 -27.75 -19.04 48.19
N GLY A 137 -28.39 -17.88 48.38
CA GLY A 137 -28.66 -16.93 47.29
C GLY A 137 -29.73 -17.42 46.32
N CYS A 138 -29.47 -17.28 45.03
CA CYS A 138 -30.41 -17.67 43.98
C CYS A 138 -29.70 -18.35 42.81
N LYS A 139 -30.30 -19.44 42.35
CA LYS A 139 -29.94 -20.13 41.12
C LYS A 139 -31.06 -19.98 40.11
N VAL A 140 -30.74 -19.38 38.98
CA VAL A 140 -31.63 -19.29 37.82
C VAL A 140 -31.12 -20.24 36.76
N SER A 141 -31.93 -21.22 36.39
CA SER A 141 -31.59 -22.17 35.34
C SER A 141 -32.66 -22.17 34.27
N GLY A 142 -32.27 -22.42 33.02
CA GLY A 142 -33.24 -22.52 31.95
C GLY A 142 -32.86 -23.49 30.86
N GLU A 143 -33.88 -24.16 30.32
CA GLU A 143 -33.79 -24.98 29.11
C GLU A 143 -34.30 -24.16 27.93
N PHE A 144 -33.45 -23.91 26.94
CA PHE A 144 -33.85 -23.13 25.77
C PHE A 144 -34.92 -23.87 24.97
N TYR A 145 -35.91 -23.14 24.44
CA TYR A 145 -36.91 -23.73 23.55
C TYR A 145 -36.29 -24.30 22.28
N GLU A 146 -35.22 -23.64 21.80
CA GLU A 146 -34.42 -24.05 20.65
C GLU A 146 -32.95 -24.06 21.04
N PRO A 147 -32.17 -25.09 20.64
CA PRO A 147 -30.74 -25.12 20.88
C PRO A 147 -30.01 -23.92 20.25
N VAL A 148 -29.17 -23.24 21.03
CA VAL A 148 -28.34 -22.14 20.55
C VAL A 148 -27.21 -22.69 19.67
N PRO A 149 -27.08 -22.22 18.41
CA PRO A 149 -25.96 -22.58 17.53
C PRO A 149 -24.60 -22.24 18.13
N ASN A 150 -23.53 -22.95 17.74
CA ASN A 150 -22.20 -22.79 18.35
C ASN A 150 -21.57 -21.40 18.12
N ASP A 151 -21.74 -20.86 16.93
CA ASP A 151 -21.32 -19.53 16.53
C ASP A 151 -22.05 -18.45 17.33
N VAL A 152 -23.38 -18.58 17.43
CA VAL A 152 -24.22 -17.69 18.25
C VAL A 152 -23.84 -17.80 19.72
N LEU A 153 -23.57 -19.01 20.24
CA LEU A 153 -23.21 -19.23 21.63
C LEU A 153 -21.92 -18.50 22.02
N ASN A 154 -20.89 -18.52 21.17
CA ASN A 154 -19.65 -17.79 21.43
C ASN A 154 -19.88 -16.28 21.38
N PHE A 155 -20.61 -15.80 20.37
CA PHE A 155 -21.00 -14.39 20.28
C PHE A 155 -21.81 -13.93 21.51
N THR A 156 -22.73 -14.76 22.01
CA THR A 156 -23.51 -14.48 23.22
C THR A 156 -22.60 -14.36 24.45
N LYS A 157 -21.57 -15.21 24.60
CA LYS A 157 -20.61 -15.09 25.70
C LYS A 157 -19.84 -13.78 25.64
N ASP A 158 -19.31 -13.43 24.46
CA ASP A 158 -18.57 -12.17 24.25
C ASP A 158 -19.49 -10.96 24.48
N SER A 159 -20.75 -11.07 24.08
CA SER A 159 -21.76 -10.04 24.30
C SER A 159 -22.08 -9.87 25.79
N ILE A 160 -22.28 -10.95 26.55
CA ILE A 160 -22.48 -10.89 28.01
C ILE A 160 -21.25 -10.30 28.68
N ALA A 161 -20.05 -10.75 28.33
CA ALA A 161 -18.79 -10.22 28.87
C ALA A 161 -18.68 -8.71 28.65
N ARG A 162 -19.04 -8.22 27.45
CA ARG A 162 -19.13 -6.79 27.17
C ARG A 162 -20.19 -6.10 28.03
N LEU A 163 -21.37 -6.70 28.18
CA LEU A 163 -22.48 -6.10 28.94
C LEU A 163 -22.13 -5.85 30.41
N VAL A 164 -21.28 -6.69 31.00
CA VAL A 164 -20.89 -6.60 32.42
C VAL A 164 -19.41 -6.21 32.62
N LYS A 165 -18.74 -5.73 31.56
CA LYS A 165 -17.28 -5.59 31.52
C LYS A 165 -16.69 -4.86 32.72
N TYR A 166 -17.37 -3.84 33.24
CA TYR A 166 -16.84 -2.96 34.28
C TYR A 166 -17.60 -3.05 35.62
N THR A 167 -18.41 -4.10 35.81
CA THR A 167 -19.08 -4.34 37.10
C THR A 167 -18.05 -4.58 38.20
N GLN A 168 -18.32 -4.08 39.41
CA GLN A 168 -17.39 -4.18 40.54
C GLN A 168 -17.34 -5.59 41.12
N GLN A 169 -18.50 -6.26 41.17
CA GLN A 169 -18.63 -7.64 41.61
C GLN A 169 -18.15 -8.61 40.52
N ASP A 170 -17.62 -9.76 40.92
CA ASP A 170 -17.01 -10.71 40.00
C ASP A 170 -18.07 -11.44 39.15
N VAL A 171 -17.84 -11.52 37.84
CA VAL A 171 -18.70 -12.29 36.92
C VAL A 171 -17.85 -13.34 36.22
N PHE A 172 -18.32 -14.59 36.28
CA PHE A 172 -17.69 -15.72 35.61
C PHE A 172 -18.62 -16.28 34.54
N ILE A 173 -18.08 -16.59 33.35
CA ILE A 173 -18.79 -17.34 32.30
C ILE A 173 -18.03 -18.64 32.05
N ASN A 174 -18.67 -19.77 32.31
CA ASN A 174 -18.10 -21.12 32.21
C ASN A 174 -16.76 -21.25 32.96
N GLY A 175 -16.68 -20.64 34.15
CA GLY A 175 -15.49 -20.65 35.01
C GLY A 175 -14.40 -19.63 34.67
N LEU A 176 -14.58 -18.81 33.63
CA LEU A 176 -13.65 -17.73 33.27
C LEU A 176 -14.18 -16.39 33.79
N LYS A 177 -13.39 -15.64 34.55
CA LYS A 177 -13.74 -14.27 34.94
C LYS A 177 -13.76 -13.38 33.70
N VAL A 178 -14.85 -12.66 33.47
CA VAL A 178 -15.06 -11.88 32.23
C VAL A 178 -15.08 -10.36 32.43
N ASN A 179 -15.21 -9.88 33.66
CA ASN A 179 -15.22 -8.46 33.98
C ASN A 179 -13.88 -7.97 34.55
N GLU A 180 -13.58 -6.71 34.29
CA GLU A 180 -12.31 -6.02 34.57
C GLU A 180 -12.59 -4.65 35.23
N PRO A 181 -13.03 -4.61 36.50
CA PRO A 181 -13.40 -3.36 37.18
C PRO A 181 -12.24 -2.36 37.35
N ASP A 182 -11.02 -2.89 37.46
CA ASP A 182 -9.78 -2.16 37.73
C ASP A 182 -8.91 -2.01 36.47
N ALA A 183 -9.53 -1.63 35.35
CA ALA A 183 -8.78 -1.28 34.15
C ALA A 183 -7.90 -0.04 34.38
N ASP A 184 -6.84 0.11 33.57
CA ASP A 184 -6.08 1.35 33.52
C ASP A 184 -6.96 2.45 32.90
N TRP A 185 -7.29 3.46 33.70
CA TRP A 185 -8.13 4.61 33.33
C TRP A 185 -7.27 5.83 33.01
N ASP A 186 -7.57 6.52 31.91
CA ASP A 186 -6.86 7.74 31.51
C ASP A 186 -7.40 8.99 32.23
N TYR A 187 -8.66 8.93 32.67
CA TYR A 187 -9.32 9.98 33.43
C TYR A 187 -10.25 9.38 34.47
N GLU A 188 -10.26 9.96 35.67
CA GLU A 188 -11.16 9.57 36.75
C GLU A 188 -11.49 10.79 37.63
N ASP A 189 -12.78 10.98 37.91
CA ASP A 189 -13.27 11.96 38.87
C ASP A 189 -14.22 11.30 39.88
N GLU A 190 -14.92 12.09 40.71
CA GLU A 190 -15.86 11.56 41.71
C GLU A 190 -17.09 10.83 41.09
N GLU A 191 -17.39 11.05 39.82
CA GLU A 191 -18.63 10.60 39.18
C GLU A 191 -18.43 9.59 38.05
N LEU A 192 -17.26 9.54 37.41
CA LEU A 192 -17.00 8.66 36.27
C LEU A 192 -15.51 8.35 36.06
N LYS A 193 -15.26 7.34 35.24
CA LYS A 193 -13.95 6.92 34.74
C LYS A 193 -13.98 6.87 33.22
N ILE A 194 -12.90 7.26 32.54
CA ILE A 194 -12.78 7.22 31.08
C ILE A 194 -11.48 6.56 30.67
N LYS A 195 -11.57 5.67 29.69
CA LYS A 195 -10.44 5.15 28.92
C LYS A 195 -10.59 5.60 27.47
N TRP A 196 -9.61 6.33 26.96
CA TRP A 196 -9.59 6.85 25.60
C TRP A 196 -9.02 5.82 24.63
N ASN A 197 -9.59 5.75 23.42
CA ASN A 197 -9.12 4.89 22.32
C ASN A 197 -8.82 3.44 22.75
N PRO A 198 -9.82 2.69 23.28
CA PRO A 198 -9.63 1.33 23.78
C PRO A 198 -9.26 0.27 22.71
N ASN A 199 -9.12 0.67 21.43
CA ASN A 199 -8.73 -0.17 20.29
C ASN A 199 -9.66 -1.37 20.01
N ASP A 200 -10.94 -1.27 20.36
CA ASP A 200 -11.94 -2.32 20.07
C ASP A 200 -12.86 -2.01 18.89
N GLY A 201 -12.74 -0.80 18.31
CA GLY A 201 -13.44 -0.39 17.09
C GLY A 201 -14.95 -0.15 17.25
N PHE A 202 -15.46 -0.06 18.49
CA PHE A 202 -16.88 0.16 18.71
C PHE A 202 -17.29 1.64 18.72
N GLY A 203 -16.37 2.56 18.99
CA GLY A 203 -16.67 3.98 19.19
C GLY A 203 -16.64 4.37 20.66
N THR A 204 -17.59 5.20 21.11
CA THR A 204 -17.70 5.60 22.52
C THR A 204 -18.73 4.75 23.25
N SER A 205 -18.30 3.75 24.03
CA SER A 205 -19.19 2.89 24.84
C SER A 205 -19.41 3.46 26.24
N ILE A 206 -20.67 3.57 26.65
CA ILE A 206 -21.09 4.11 27.95
C ILE A 206 -21.63 2.98 28.83
N TYR A 207 -21.12 2.91 30.05
CA TYR A 207 -21.46 1.95 31.08
C TYR A 207 -22.00 2.69 32.31
N SER A 208 -23.18 2.31 32.78
CA SER A 208 -23.75 2.82 34.02
C SER A 208 -23.44 1.86 35.17
N LEU A 209 -22.74 2.34 36.21
CA LEU A 209 -22.31 1.49 37.33
C LEU A 209 -21.59 0.21 36.87
N GLY A 210 -20.84 0.31 35.76
CA GLY A 210 -20.09 -0.82 35.18
C GLY A 210 -20.87 -1.68 34.18
N VAL A 211 -22.18 -1.50 34.05
CA VAL A 211 -23.05 -2.23 33.10
C VAL A 211 -23.21 -1.44 31.81
N PHE A 212 -22.99 -2.08 30.66
CA PHE A 212 -23.11 -1.44 29.35
C PHE A 212 -24.54 -0.96 29.07
N VAL A 213 -24.64 0.26 28.56
CA VAL A 213 -25.90 0.89 28.14
C VAL A 213 -25.97 1.00 26.63
N ARG A 214 -25.06 1.76 26.03
CA ARG A 214 -25.03 2.00 24.59
C ARG A 214 -23.66 2.42 24.11
N THR A 215 -23.51 2.39 22.80
CA THR A 215 -22.35 2.96 22.10
C THR A 215 -22.79 4.17 21.27
N LEU A 216 -22.03 5.24 21.37
CA LEU A 216 -22.12 6.43 20.53
C LEU A 216 -21.14 6.28 19.37
N SER A 217 -21.60 6.62 18.17
CA SER A 217 -20.79 6.50 16.97
C SER A 217 -19.64 7.51 17.02
N SER A 218 -18.46 7.14 16.53
CA SER A 218 -17.33 8.06 16.38
C SER A 218 -17.66 9.27 15.50
N TYR A 219 -18.68 9.19 14.63
CA TYR A 219 -19.16 10.34 13.86
C TYR A 219 -19.93 11.38 14.70
N GLU A 220 -20.40 11.02 15.90
CA GLU A 220 -21.16 11.93 16.78
C GLU A 220 -20.26 12.82 17.62
N TYR A 221 -19.16 12.25 18.12
CA TYR A 221 -18.24 12.93 19.04
C TYR A 221 -16.78 12.94 18.57
N GLY A 222 -16.44 12.30 17.45
CA GLY A 222 -15.11 12.35 16.86
C GLY A 222 -14.02 11.62 17.63
N VAL A 223 -14.38 10.91 18.70
CA VAL A 223 -13.49 10.22 19.64
C VAL A 223 -14.06 8.86 20.03
N ASP A 224 -13.17 7.93 20.38
CA ASP A 224 -13.50 6.61 20.87
C ASP A 224 -13.14 6.51 22.35
N ALA A 225 -14.03 5.94 23.16
CA ALA A 225 -13.84 5.90 24.61
C ALA A 225 -14.68 4.81 25.30
N HIS A 226 -14.20 4.31 26.42
CA HIS A 226 -15.03 3.63 27.42
C HIS A 226 -15.29 4.57 28.58
N ILE A 227 -16.56 4.84 28.85
CA ILE A 227 -17.00 5.74 29.92
C ILE A 227 -17.78 4.91 30.94
N VAL A 228 -17.29 4.85 32.17
CA VAL A 228 -17.94 4.12 33.26
C VAL A 228 -18.39 5.10 34.32
N THR A 229 -19.68 5.20 34.57
CA THR A 229 -20.21 6.07 35.62
C THR A 229 -20.19 5.37 36.98
N LYS A 230 -19.84 6.13 38.03
CA LYS A 230 -19.90 5.73 39.44
C LYS A 230 -21.27 5.96 40.08
N LYS A 231 -22.16 6.65 39.36
CA LYS A 231 -23.57 6.88 39.73
C LYS A 231 -24.49 6.33 38.65
N ALA A 232 -25.71 5.95 39.02
CA ALA A 232 -26.71 5.46 38.08
C ALA A 232 -27.13 6.55 37.09
N LEU A 233 -27.21 6.20 35.80
CA LEU A 233 -27.76 7.05 34.75
C LEU A 233 -29.28 6.88 34.67
N ASN A 234 -29.99 7.92 34.26
CA ASN A 234 -31.42 7.86 34.01
C ASN A 234 -31.69 7.20 32.66
N LEU A 235 -31.93 5.89 32.67
CA LEU A 235 -32.15 5.09 31.47
C LEU A 235 -33.63 4.93 31.11
N ASN A 236 -33.89 4.61 29.84
CA ASN A 236 -35.21 4.15 29.40
C ASN A 236 -35.58 2.76 29.98
N MET A 237 -36.81 2.32 29.78
CA MET A 237 -37.31 1.04 30.31
C MET A 237 -36.49 -0.17 29.83
N ALA A 238 -35.97 -0.13 28.60
CA ALA A 238 -35.15 -1.19 28.00
C ALA A 238 -33.67 -1.14 28.40
N ARG A 239 -33.25 -0.12 29.17
CA ARG A 239 -31.86 0.08 29.62
C ARG A 239 -30.83 0.08 28.48
N ASN A 240 -31.21 0.63 27.33
CA ASN A 240 -30.35 0.74 26.15
C ASN A 240 -30.21 2.19 25.66
N ASP A 241 -30.86 3.15 26.33
CA ASP A 241 -30.71 4.56 26.04
C ASP A 241 -30.78 5.42 27.30
N ILE A 242 -30.17 6.62 27.22
CA ILE A 242 -29.98 7.55 28.33
C ILE A 242 -30.85 8.79 28.08
N SER A 243 -31.54 9.27 29.11
CA SER A 243 -32.31 10.52 29.01
C SER A 243 -31.38 11.72 28.79
N ASP A 244 -31.68 12.56 27.80
CA ASP A 244 -30.99 13.84 27.57
C ASP A 244 -31.15 14.85 28.72
N SER A 245 -32.11 14.61 29.62
CA SER A 245 -32.29 15.40 30.83
C SER A 245 -31.30 15.05 31.95
N ASP A 246 -30.55 13.95 31.82
CA ASP A 246 -29.61 13.48 32.85
C ASP A 246 -28.39 14.43 32.97
N PRO A 247 -28.14 15.01 34.15
CA PRO A 247 -27.01 15.93 34.35
C PRO A 247 -25.63 15.29 34.12
N LEU A 248 -25.46 14.02 34.51
CA LEU A 248 -24.20 13.31 34.34
C LEU A 248 -23.98 12.99 32.86
N TYR A 249 -25.05 12.68 32.11
CA TYR A 249 -24.94 12.49 30.68
C TYR A 249 -24.57 13.79 29.94
N ARG A 250 -25.11 14.94 30.36
CA ARG A 250 -24.69 16.24 29.82
C ARG A 250 -23.21 16.51 30.06
N LYS A 251 -22.74 16.27 31.29
CA LYS A 251 -21.31 16.35 31.65
C LYS A 251 -20.45 15.43 30.77
N ILE A 252 -20.88 14.19 30.53
CA ILE A 252 -20.19 13.26 29.62
C ILE A 252 -20.08 13.85 28.21
N LYS A 253 -21.18 14.38 27.66
CA LYS A 253 -21.19 15.02 26.33
C LYS A 253 -20.22 16.19 26.27
N ASP A 254 -20.12 16.99 27.32
CA ASP A 254 -19.21 18.12 27.39
C ASP A 254 -17.75 17.66 27.41
N ILE A 255 -17.39 16.66 28.23
CA ILE A 255 -16.04 16.09 28.25
C ILE A 255 -15.64 15.54 26.87
N LEU A 256 -16.55 14.82 26.20
CA LEU A 256 -16.31 14.30 24.86
C LEU A 256 -16.05 15.42 23.83
N ARG A 257 -16.78 16.52 23.92
CA ARG A 257 -16.58 17.70 23.05
C ARG A 257 -15.23 18.35 23.28
N GLU A 258 -14.87 18.58 24.54
CA GLU A 258 -13.58 19.14 24.92
C GLU A 258 -12.45 18.29 24.35
N ARG A 259 -12.52 16.97 24.58
CA ARG A 259 -11.52 16.03 24.08
C ARG A 259 -11.41 16.04 22.56
N MET A 260 -12.53 16.04 21.84
CA MET A 260 -12.55 16.11 20.39
C MET A 260 -11.84 17.36 19.85
N ILE A 261 -12.06 18.52 20.50
CA ILE A 261 -11.41 19.77 20.12
C ILE A 261 -9.91 19.70 20.41
N GLU A 262 -9.51 19.20 21.58
CA GLU A 262 -8.10 19.02 21.95
C GLU A 262 -7.36 18.12 20.97
N GLU A 263 -7.92 16.96 20.62
CA GLU A 263 -7.33 16.06 19.63
C GLU A 263 -7.30 16.69 18.24
N GLY A 264 -8.35 17.38 17.84
CA GLY A 264 -8.38 18.13 16.58
C GLY A 264 -7.28 19.18 16.51
N VAL A 265 -7.06 19.94 17.59
CA VAL A 265 -5.99 20.95 17.70
C VAL A 265 -4.63 20.26 17.69
N GLY A 266 -4.39 19.27 18.55
CA GLY A 266 -3.12 18.55 18.66
C GLY A 266 -2.69 17.93 17.34
N LEU A 267 -3.61 17.24 16.65
CA LEU A 267 -3.34 16.62 15.35
C LEU A 267 -3.07 17.65 14.25
N SER A 268 -3.74 18.80 14.28
CA SER A 268 -3.49 19.89 13.34
C SER A 268 -2.08 20.49 13.45
N HIS A 269 -1.44 20.39 14.62
CA HIS A 269 -0.07 20.86 14.84
C HIS A 269 0.99 19.83 14.42
N ILE A 270 0.71 18.53 14.55
CA ILE A 270 1.70 17.46 14.37
C ILE A 270 1.84 17.02 12.91
N SER A 271 0.76 17.08 12.11
CA SER A 271 0.69 16.36 10.82
C SER A 271 0.41 17.22 9.57
N GLY A 272 0.45 18.55 9.70
CA GLY A 272 0.20 19.45 8.57
C GLY A 272 -1.23 19.35 8.00
N GLU A 273 -1.44 19.75 6.74
CA GLU A 273 -2.75 19.89 6.07
C GLU A 273 -3.53 18.57 5.86
N THR A 274 -2.99 17.42 6.28
CA THR A 274 -3.62 16.09 6.19
C THR A 274 -4.21 15.57 7.51
N GLY A 275 -4.06 16.33 8.60
CA GLY A 275 -4.03 15.79 9.97
C GLY A 275 -5.32 15.46 10.73
N LEU A 276 -6.49 15.92 10.29
CA LEU A 276 -7.72 15.75 11.08
C LEU A 276 -8.47 14.48 10.62
N PRO A 277 -8.68 13.45 11.45
CA PRO A 277 -9.44 12.25 11.07
C PRO A 277 -10.84 12.63 10.56
N GLU A 278 -11.34 11.89 9.56
CA GLU A 278 -12.60 12.25 8.90
C GLU A 278 -13.80 12.20 9.86
N ALA A 279 -13.84 11.22 10.77
CA ALA A 279 -14.87 11.14 11.81
C ALA A 279 -14.87 12.37 12.73
N THR A 280 -13.68 12.80 13.18
CA THR A 280 -13.49 14.02 13.99
C THR A 280 -13.90 15.26 13.21
N ARG A 281 -13.52 15.39 11.93
CA ARG A 281 -13.90 16.52 11.06
C ARG A 281 -15.42 16.64 10.92
N LEU A 282 -16.09 15.53 10.60
CA LEU A 282 -17.54 15.51 10.40
C LEU A 282 -18.29 15.80 11.72
N SER A 283 -17.82 15.26 12.84
CA SER A 283 -18.37 15.57 14.16
C SER A 283 -18.22 17.05 14.51
N LEU A 284 -17.04 17.65 14.32
CA LEU A 284 -16.79 19.08 14.55
C LEU A 284 -17.74 19.95 13.73
N ILE A 285 -17.92 19.64 12.44
CA ILE A 285 -18.84 20.39 11.56
C ILE A 285 -20.29 20.24 12.04
N LYS A 286 -20.74 19.02 12.35
CA LYS A 286 -22.11 18.77 12.84
C LYS A 286 -22.39 19.55 14.13
N GLN A 287 -21.45 19.54 15.07
CA GLN A 287 -21.60 20.22 16.35
C GLN A 287 -21.51 21.74 16.24
N LEU A 288 -20.74 22.24 15.27
CA LEU A 288 -20.68 23.66 14.92
C LEU A 288 -22.01 24.14 14.32
N ILE A 289 -22.58 23.39 13.37
CA ILE A 289 -23.88 23.71 12.75
C ILE A 289 -25.01 23.71 13.79
N ASN A 290 -25.00 22.73 14.71
CA ASN A 290 -25.99 22.62 15.77
C ASN A 290 -25.80 23.63 16.92
N GLY A 291 -24.78 24.50 16.84
CA GLY A 291 -24.47 25.49 17.89
C GLY A 291 -23.95 24.89 19.20
N SER A 292 -23.57 23.60 19.21
CA SER A 292 -22.97 22.95 20.38
C SER A 292 -21.52 23.37 20.62
N ILE A 293 -20.83 23.81 19.56
CA ILE A 293 -19.46 24.33 19.63
C ILE A 293 -19.45 25.69 18.92
N GLY A 294 -18.88 26.71 19.58
CA GLY A 294 -18.68 28.02 18.98
C GLY A 294 -17.53 28.02 17.96
N ILE A 295 -17.71 28.75 16.85
CA ILE A 295 -16.71 28.82 15.76
C ILE A 295 -15.32 29.23 16.25
N CYS A 296 -15.21 30.07 17.29
CA CYS A 296 -13.94 30.57 17.80
C CYS A 296 -13.00 29.45 18.26
N ARG A 297 -13.55 28.30 18.67
CA ARG A 297 -12.80 27.14 19.16
C ARG A 297 -12.24 26.28 18.03
N VAL A 298 -12.83 26.37 16.84
CA VAL A 298 -12.55 25.46 15.72
C VAL A 298 -12.14 26.19 14.43
N LEU A 299 -12.14 27.53 14.42
CA LEU A 299 -11.85 28.38 13.26
C LEU A 299 -10.49 28.06 12.61
N ASN A 300 -9.51 27.67 13.43
CA ASN A 300 -8.15 27.36 13.00
C ASN A 300 -7.93 25.89 12.64
N LEU A 301 -8.96 25.06 12.70
CA LEU A 301 -8.90 23.65 12.30
C LEU A 301 -9.17 23.50 10.80
N PRO A 302 -8.56 22.50 10.15
CA PRO A 302 -8.76 22.23 8.73
C PRO A 302 -10.10 21.48 8.51
N LEU A 303 -11.21 22.20 8.52
CA LEU A 303 -12.56 21.61 8.44
C LEU A 303 -13.06 21.41 7.01
N ILE A 304 -12.54 22.16 6.05
CA ILE A 304 -13.06 22.20 4.67
C ILE A 304 -12.23 21.25 3.81
N ARG A 305 -12.88 20.36 3.07
CA ARG A 305 -12.18 19.42 2.18
C ARG A 305 -12.09 19.98 0.77
N ASP A 306 -10.88 20.14 0.26
CA ASP A 306 -10.64 20.48 -1.13
C ASP A 306 -10.90 19.26 -2.04
N TYR A 307 -11.00 19.51 -3.34
CA TYR A 307 -11.27 18.49 -4.34
C TYR A 307 -10.20 17.38 -4.39
N ARG A 308 -8.95 17.69 -4.02
CA ARG A 308 -7.82 16.74 -4.01
C ARG A 308 -7.71 15.97 -2.68
N GLY A 309 -8.66 16.18 -1.76
CA GLY A 309 -8.73 15.51 -0.47
C GLY A 309 -7.95 16.19 0.65
N HIS A 310 -7.27 17.31 0.39
CA HIS A 310 -6.61 18.08 1.44
C HIS A 310 -7.64 18.80 2.31
N LYS A 311 -7.32 18.93 3.60
CA LYS A 311 -8.19 19.62 4.55
C LYS A 311 -7.62 21.01 4.78
N ILE A 312 -8.40 22.03 4.47
CA ILE A 312 -8.01 23.43 4.53
C ILE A 312 -8.80 24.16 5.62
N LYS A 313 -8.16 25.18 6.19
CA LYS A 313 -8.75 26.06 7.20
C LYS A 313 -9.67 27.07 6.54
N LEU A 314 -10.72 27.48 7.25
CA LEU A 314 -11.62 28.54 6.77
C LEU A 314 -10.86 29.85 6.54
N SER A 315 -9.90 30.21 7.41
CA SER A 315 -9.04 31.39 7.23
C SER A 315 -8.18 31.33 5.96
N GLY A 316 -7.67 30.14 5.60
CA GLY A 316 -6.94 29.92 4.36
C GLY A 316 -7.82 30.16 3.14
N LEU A 317 -9.03 29.59 3.16
CA LEU A 317 -10.02 29.78 2.11
C LEU A 317 -10.40 31.26 1.93
N ILE A 318 -10.67 31.99 3.02
CA ILE A 318 -11.07 33.41 2.94
C ILE A 318 -9.94 34.26 2.37
N ASN A 319 -8.69 33.93 2.68
CA ASN A 319 -7.54 34.62 2.09
C ASN A 319 -7.44 34.42 0.57
N ASP A 320 -7.75 33.23 0.06
CA ASP A 320 -7.79 32.98 -1.39
C ASP A 320 -8.90 33.79 -2.06
N ILE A 321 -10.10 33.80 -1.45
CA ILE A 321 -11.23 34.61 -1.92
C ILE A 321 -10.84 36.09 -1.96
N GLY A 322 -10.19 36.59 -0.92
CA GLY A 322 -9.73 37.98 -0.84
C GLY A 322 -8.70 38.35 -1.91
N ARG A 323 -7.97 37.38 -2.48
CA ARG A 323 -7.08 37.57 -3.65
C ARG A 323 -7.82 37.51 -4.98
N GLY A 324 -9.14 37.35 -4.96
CA GLY A 324 -9.99 37.27 -6.15
C GLY A 324 -10.09 35.86 -6.76
N MET A 325 -9.64 34.82 -6.04
CA MET A 325 -9.77 33.43 -6.47
C MET A 325 -11.25 33.02 -6.53
N PRO A 326 -11.74 32.51 -7.68
CA PRO A 326 -13.07 31.91 -7.76
C PRO A 326 -13.20 30.68 -6.86
N LEU A 327 -14.39 30.45 -6.33
CA LEU A 327 -14.71 29.29 -5.49
C LEU A 327 -15.82 28.47 -6.14
N ILE A 328 -15.57 27.18 -6.34
CA ILE A 328 -16.52 26.24 -6.96
C ILE A 328 -16.60 24.93 -6.16
N VAL A 329 -17.69 24.19 -6.33
CA VAL A 329 -17.83 22.80 -5.86
C VAL A 329 -17.75 21.88 -7.07
N ALA A 330 -16.97 20.81 -6.95
CA ALA A 330 -16.88 19.82 -8.01
C ALA A 330 -18.24 19.12 -8.23
N PRO A 331 -18.69 18.93 -9.48
CA PRO A 331 -19.95 18.23 -9.77
C PRO A 331 -19.86 16.75 -9.41
N GLU A 332 -18.68 16.16 -9.59
CA GLU A 332 -18.39 14.77 -9.28
C GLU A 332 -16.93 14.58 -8.82
N ALA A 333 -16.64 13.51 -8.09
CA ALA A 333 -15.31 13.06 -7.77
C ALA A 333 -14.59 12.58 -9.05
N GLY A 334 -13.27 12.76 -9.12
CA GLY A 334 -12.46 12.38 -10.29
C GLY A 334 -12.65 13.25 -11.55
N ASN A 335 -13.45 14.32 -11.52
CA ASN A 335 -13.53 15.31 -12.60
C ASN A 335 -12.16 15.99 -12.91
N ARG A 336 -11.63 15.73 -14.12
CA ARG A 336 -10.32 16.22 -14.56
C ARG A 336 -10.22 17.74 -14.72
N VAL A 337 -11.32 18.41 -15.11
CA VAL A 337 -11.36 19.87 -15.23
C VAL A 337 -11.19 20.49 -13.84
N CYS A 338 -11.91 19.95 -12.85
CA CYS A 338 -11.75 20.34 -11.44
C CYS A 338 -10.33 20.09 -10.90
N ASP A 339 -9.71 18.95 -11.23
CA ASP A 339 -8.32 18.67 -10.82
C ASP A 339 -7.34 19.69 -11.38
N ARG A 340 -7.48 20.03 -12.68
CA ARG A 340 -6.68 21.06 -13.32
C ARG A 340 -6.89 22.42 -12.66
N LEU A 341 -8.14 22.87 -12.53
CA LEU A 341 -8.48 24.17 -11.93
C LEU A 341 -7.87 24.31 -10.52
N ALA A 342 -7.92 23.24 -9.73
CA ALA A 342 -7.31 23.20 -8.41
C ALA A 342 -5.76 23.22 -8.48
N THR A 343 -5.17 22.48 -9.42
CA THR A 343 -3.72 22.36 -9.57
C THR A 343 -3.07 23.65 -10.12
N THR A 344 -3.68 24.29 -11.12
CA THR A 344 -3.20 25.56 -11.70
C THR A 344 -3.54 26.77 -10.84
N LYS A 345 -4.31 26.58 -9.75
CA LYS A 345 -4.81 27.65 -8.87
C LYS A 345 -5.61 28.71 -9.64
N GLU A 346 -6.40 28.26 -10.61
CA GLU A 346 -7.36 29.11 -11.33
C GLU A 346 -8.68 29.23 -10.57
N ALA A 347 -9.01 28.23 -9.75
CA ALA A 347 -10.10 28.27 -8.79
C ALA A 347 -9.77 27.44 -7.56
N ARG A 348 -10.41 27.81 -6.44
CA ARG A 348 -10.49 26.94 -5.28
C ARG A 348 -11.66 25.97 -5.50
N VAL A 349 -11.36 24.67 -5.56
CA VAL A 349 -12.35 23.63 -5.85
C VAL A 349 -12.61 22.82 -4.59
N LEU A 350 -13.85 22.82 -4.12
CA LEU A 350 -14.31 22.01 -2.99
C LEU A 350 -14.76 20.63 -3.46
N HIS A 351 -14.62 19.64 -2.59
CA HIS A 351 -15.14 18.29 -2.85
C HIS A 351 -16.67 18.29 -2.99
N GLN A 352 -17.22 17.44 -3.88
CA GLN A 352 -18.66 17.36 -4.19
C GLN A 352 -19.56 17.29 -2.94
N ASP A 353 -19.11 16.53 -1.94
CA ASP A 353 -19.85 16.28 -0.71
C ASP A 353 -19.88 17.45 0.28
N GLU A 354 -19.07 18.50 0.10
CA GLU A 354 -18.97 19.56 1.12
C GLU A 354 -20.32 20.26 1.33
N LEU A 355 -21.10 20.51 0.29
CA LEU A 355 -22.46 21.05 0.45
C LEU A 355 -23.33 20.17 1.35
N ARG A 356 -23.30 18.84 1.16
CA ARG A 356 -24.03 17.88 2.00
C ARG A 356 -23.51 17.85 3.44
N VAL A 357 -22.18 17.83 3.61
CA VAL A 357 -21.52 17.81 4.93
C VAL A 357 -21.88 19.04 5.74
N TRP A 358 -21.90 20.21 5.10
CA TRP A 358 -22.27 21.48 5.72
C TRP A 358 -23.80 21.72 5.74
N GLN A 359 -24.59 20.76 5.26
CA GLN A 359 -26.06 20.80 5.19
C GLN A 359 -26.61 22.01 4.42
N GLN A 360 -25.94 22.39 3.33
CA GLN A 360 -26.31 23.53 2.51
C GLN A 360 -26.71 23.08 1.09
N PRO A 361 -27.78 23.66 0.52
CA PRO A 361 -28.24 23.29 -0.81
C PRO A 361 -27.42 23.94 -1.93
N SER A 362 -26.62 24.96 -1.62
CA SER A 362 -25.86 25.74 -2.60
C SER A 362 -24.63 26.41 -1.99
N MET A 363 -23.74 26.90 -2.86
CA MET A 363 -22.57 27.68 -2.46
C MET A 363 -22.92 28.98 -1.75
N ASP A 364 -23.96 29.69 -2.20
CA ASP A 364 -24.46 30.88 -1.50
C ASP A 364 -24.94 30.54 -0.07
N GLY A 365 -25.63 29.40 0.10
CA GLY A 365 -26.03 28.90 1.41
C GLY A 365 -24.82 28.63 2.32
N LEU A 366 -23.77 28.01 1.77
CA LEU A 366 -22.52 27.76 2.49
C LEU A 366 -21.79 29.03 2.91
N ILE A 367 -21.70 30.01 2.02
CA ILE A 367 -21.11 31.32 2.34
C ILE A 367 -21.92 32.03 3.43
N ASN A 368 -23.24 32.01 3.34
CA ASN A 368 -24.11 32.62 4.36
C ASN A 368 -23.95 31.95 5.72
N LEU A 369 -23.92 30.62 5.78
CA LEU A 369 -23.65 29.86 7.01
C LEU A 369 -22.30 30.26 7.62
N TRP A 370 -21.22 30.29 6.84
CA TRP A 370 -19.92 30.71 7.38
C TRP A 370 -19.91 32.16 7.87
N CYS A 371 -20.61 33.06 7.18
CA CYS A 371 -20.79 34.44 7.66
C CYS A 371 -21.55 34.49 8.99
N GLU A 372 -22.64 33.71 9.13
CA GLU A 372 -23.42 33.61 10.36
C GLU A 372 -22.59 33.07 11.52
N LEU A 373 -21.81 32.01 11.28
CA LEU A 373 -20.91 31.46 12.27
C LEU A 373 -19.87 32.50 12.73
N ILE A 374 -19.20 33.20 11.80
CA ILE A 374 -18.24 34.26 12.16
C ILE A 374 -18.92 35.41 12.92
N ASN A 375 -20.17 35.75 12.59
CA ASN A 375 -20.93 36.78 13.31
C ASN A 375 -21.21 36.43 14.78
N GLN A 376 -21.19 35.15 15.15
CA GLN A 376 -21.40 34.71 16.55
C GLN A 376 -20.16 34.95 17.44
N ILE A 377 -19.04 35.40 16.89
CA ILE A 377 -17.84 35.72 17.68
C ILE A 377 -18.08 37.03 18.45
N ASN A 378 -18.29 36.92 19.76
CA ASN A 378 -18.63 38.03 20.68
C ASN A 378 -17.67 39.22 20.62
N GLU A 379 -16.38 38.98 20.37
CA GLU A 379 -15.39 40.04 20.11
C GLU A 379 -15.46 40.45 18.64
N PHE A 380 -16.44 41.28 18.31
CA PHE A 380 -16.70 41.75 16.95
C PHE A 380 -15.63 42.76 16.50
N THR A 381 -14.46 42.24 16.13
CA THR A 381 -13.32 43.04 15.66
C THR A 381 -13.50 43.47 14.21
N ASP A 382 -12.78 44.52 13.79
CA ASP A 382 -12.72 44.91 12.38
C ASP A 382 -12.19 43.78 11.49
N TYR A 383 -11.36 42.89 12.06
CA TYR A 383 -10.92 41.67 11.40
C TYR A 383 -12.09 40.77 10.99
N ASN A 384 -13.05 40.51 11.89
CA ASN A 384 -14.20 39.65 11.58
C ASN A 384 -15.08 40.26 10.46
N ARG A 385 -15.26 41.59 10.47
CA ARG A 385 -15.97 42.31 9.40
C ARG A 385 -15.28 42.15 8.05
N GLU A 386 -13.95 42.25 8.03
CA GLU A 386 -13.16 42.06 6.82
C GLU A 386 -13.30 40.62 6.28
N GLN A 387 -13.27 39.61 7.15
CA GLN A 387 -13.46 38.21 6.76
C GLN A 387 -14.85 37.98 6.14
N ILE A 388 -15.91 38.52 6.76
CA ILE A 388 -17.29 38.43 6.24
C ILE A 388 -17.41 39.17 4.91
N PHE A 389 -16.81 40.36 4.78
CA PHE A 389 -16.80 41.10 3.53
C PHE A 389 -16.14 40.29 2.40
N LYS A 390 -14.98 39.68 2.67
CA LYS A 390 -14.29 38.81 1.72
C LYS A 390 -15.18 37.64 1.29
N LEU A 391 -15.77 36.91 2.24
CA LEU A 391 -16.70 35.81 1.95
C LEU A 391 -17.87 36.24 1.07
N ARG A 392 -18.51 37.37 1.39
CA ARG A 392 -19.62 37.93 0.59
C ARG A 392 -19.19 38.40 -0.80
N SER A 393 -17.92 38.70 -0.98
CA SER A 393 -17.35 39.09 -2.28
C SER A 393 -16.87 37.91 -3.12
N ALA A 394 -17.08 36.67 -2.64
CA ALA A 394 -16.67 35.47 -3.36
C ALA A 394 -17.27 35.42 -4.77
N LYS A 395 -16.41 35.14 -5.75
CA LYS A 395 -16.84 34.84 -7.12
C LYS A 395 -17.23 33.37 -7.18
N LEU A 396 -18.52 33.10 -7.43
CA LEU A 396 -19.09 31.76 -7.46
C LEU A 396 -19.54 31.38 -8.89
N PRO A 397 -18.61 31.21 -9.84
CA PRO A 397 -18.98 30.72 -11.16
C PRO A 397 -19.50 29.28 -11.07
N SER A 398 -20.40 28.93 -11.97
CA SER A 398 -20.80 27.53 -12.18
C SER A 398 -19.64 26.70 -12.73
N TYR A 399 -19.71 25.38 -12.57
CA TYR A 399 -18.76 24.47 -13.19
C TYR A 399 -18.73 24.67 -14.71
N GLU A 400 -19.88 24.83 -15.34
CA GLU A 400 -20.05 25.02 -16.77
C GLU A 400 -19.26 26.25 -17.26
N GLN A 401 -19.42 27.39 -16.57
CA GLN A 401 -18.71 28.63 -16.90
C GLN A 401 -17.18 28.49 -16.79
N MET A 402 -16.68 27.71 -15.82
CA MET A 402 -15.25 27.46 -15.69
C MET A 402 -14.76 26.48 -16.75
N SER A 403 -15.56 25.46 -17.08
CA SER A 403 -15.23 24.44 -18.08
C SER A 403 -15.15 25.01 -19.50
N GLU A 404 -15.95 26.04 -19.84
CA GLU A 404 -15.93 26.69 -21.16
C GLU A 404 -14.58 27.35 -21.49
N THR A 405 -13.81 27.73 -20.48
CA THR A 405 -12.46 28.32 -20.65
C THR A 405 -11.35 27.28 -20.86
N ILE A 406 -11.69 25.99 -20.79
CA ILE A 406 -10.75 24.87 -20.83
C ILE A 406 -11.11 23.98 -22.04
N ASP A 407 -10.20 23.82 -23.01
CA ASP A 407 -10.43 22.90 -24.13
C ASP A 407 -10.22 21.46 -23.66
N ASP A 408 -11.31 20.78 -23.29
CA ASP A 408 -11.34 19.38 -22.87
C ASP A 408 -11.17 18.38 -24.03
N LYS A 409 -11.01 18.87 -25.27
CA LYS A 409 -10.92 18.03 -26.46
C LYS A 409 -9.65 17.20 -26.49
N TYR A 410 -9.83 15.89 -26.47
CA TYR A 410 -8.80 14.90 -26.75
C TYR A 410 -8.54 14.78 -28.26
N ILE A 411 -7.78 15.71 -28.84
CA ILE A 411 -7.49 15.69 -30.27
C ILE A 411 -6.35 14.71 -30.54
N LYS A 412 -6.66 13.58 -31.18
CA LYS A 412 -5.64 12.65 -31.71
C LYS A 412 -4.95 13.30 -32.92
N VAL A 413 -3.64 13.51 -32.84
CA VAL A 413 -2.85 14.08 -33.93
C VAL A 413 -2.64 13.03 -35.01
N LYS A 414 -2.96 13.35 -36.28
CA LYS A 414 -2.71 12.43 -37.40
C LYS A 414 -1.22 12.22 -37.56
N GLN A 415 -0.82 11.03 -37.98
CA GLN A 415 0.61 10.69 -38.15
C GLN A 415 1.32 11.57 -39.20
N THR A 416 0.58 12.11 -40.16
CA THR A 416 1.06 13.07 -41.17
C THR A 416 1.50 14.39 -40.57
N ASP A 417 0.90 14.78 -39.45
CA ASP A 417 1.02 16.11 -38.85
C ASP A 417 2.15 16.16 -37.80
N LEU A 418 2.75 15.00 -37.48
CA LEU A 418 3.92 14.89 -36.62
C LEU A 418 5.20 15.19 -37.41
N SER A 419 6.12 15.92 -36.78
CA SER A 419 7.48 16.13 -37.27
C SER A 419 8.25 14.80 -37.38
N LYS A 420 9.37 14.78 -38.11
CA LYS A 420 10.22 13.57 -38.23
C LYS A 420 10.71 13.09 -36.85
N GLN A 421 11.03 14.03 -35.97
CA GLN A 421 11.48 13.78 -34.62
C GLN A 421 10.35 13.25 -33.72
N GLU A 422 9.16 13.85 -33.78
CA GLU A 422 7.99 13.36 -33.04
C GLU A 422 7.56 11.96 -33.50
N ARG A 423 7.69 11.65 -34.80
CA ARG A 423 7.48 10.30 -35.31
C ARG A 423 8.50 9.30 -34.77
N ALA A 424 9.76 9.70 -34.63
CA ALA A 424 10.80 8.89 -33.99
C ALA A 424 10.45 8.63 -32.51
N ALA A 425 10.04 9.66 -31.77
CA ALA A 425 9.59 9.58 -30.38
C ALA A 425 8.38 8.63 -30.23
N LYS A 426 7.32 8.84 -31.02
CA LYS A 426 6.12 7.97 -31.03
C LYS A 426 6.46 6.51 -31.35
N SER A 427 7.37 6.28 -32.29
CA SER A 427 7.79 4.92 -32.66
C SER A 427 8.57 4.25 -31.53
N ALA A 428 9.44 4.99 -30.85
CA ALA A 428 10.18 4.53 -29.69
C ALA A 428 9.25 4.21 -28.51
N LEU A 429 8.27 5.09 -28.22
CA LEU A 429 7.24 4.87 -27.20
C LEU A 429 6.38 3.63 -27.52
N ASN A 430 5.99 3.42 -28.78
CA ASN A 430 5.27 2.21 -29.19
C ASN A 430 6.11 0.94 -29.01
N TYR A 431 7.42 1.02 -29.22
CA TYR A 431 8.31 -0.11 -29.01
C TYR A 431 8.47 -0.42 -27.51
N VAL A 432 8.70 0.61 -26.68
CA VAL A 432 8.89 0.42 -25.24
C VAL A 432 7.61 -0.03 -24.54
N SER A 433 6.44 0.45 -24.98
CA SER A 433 5.14 0.02 -24.46
C SER A 433 4.96 -1.51 -24.53
N LYS A 434 5.42 -2.15 -25.61
CA LYS A 434 5.39 -3.62 -25.76
C LYS A 434 6.28 -4.35 -24.75
N ILE A 435 7.40 -3.73 -24.40
CA ILE A 435 8.36 -4.26 -23.42
C ILE A 435 7.80 -4.07 -22.02
N MET A 436 7.29 -2.88 -21.71
CA MET A 436 6.64 -2.56 -20.44
C MET A 436 5.52 -3.54 -20.14
N ALA A 437 4.58 -3.76 -21.05
CA ALA A 437 3.50 -4.73 -20.85
C ALA A 437 4.02 -6.14 -20.50
N SER A 438 5.08 -6.60 -21.17
CA SER A 438 5.68 -7.91 -20.86
C SER A 438 6.36 -7.96 -19.50
N ARG A 439 6.91 -6.84 -19.01
CA ARG A 439 7.58 -6.77 -17.70
C ARG A 439 6.59 -6.60 -16.56
N ILE A 440 5.60 -5.71 -16.74
CA ILE A 440 4.47 -5.58 -15.81
C ILE A 440 3.78 -6.93 -15.66
N SER A 441 3.56 -7.67 -16.76
CA SER A 441 2.95 -9.00 -16.68
C SER A 441 3.72 -9.98 -15.80
N LYS A 442 5.06 -9.90 -15.82
CA LYS A 442 5.92 -10.75 -15.00
C LYS A 442 5.91 -10.32 -13.54
N GLN A 443 5.91 -9.01 -13.29
CA GLN A 443 5.91 -8.45 -11.94
C GLN A 443 4.59 -8.75 -11.21
N LEU A 444 3.46 -8.58 -11.89
CA LEU A 444 2.12 -8.81 -11.33
C LEU A 444 1.63 -10.26 -11.44
N ASN A 445 2.45 -11.16 -12.01
CA ASN A 445 2.08 -12.54 -12.33
C ASN A 445 0.72 -12.67 -13.05
N THR A 446 0.37 -11.67 -13.88
CA THR A 446 -0.94 -11.54 -14.53
C THR A 446 -0.73 -11.04 -15.97
N ALA A 447 -1.51 -11.52 -16.93
CA ALA A 447 -1.35 -11.10 -18.32
C ALA A 447 -1.79 -9.63 -18.53
N VAL A 448 -0.85 -8.75 -18.91
CA VAL A 448 -1.12 -7.35 -19.25
C VAL A 448 -1.10 -7.15 -20.76
N SER A 449 -2.21 -6.65 -21.29
CA SER A 449 -2.37 -6.36 -22.72
C SER A 449 -1.44 -5.23 -23.18
N LYS A 450 -0.86 -5.40 -24.36
CA LYS A 450 0.00 -4.38 -24.99
C LYS A 450 -0.87 -3.22 -25.47
N ARG A 451 -0.54 -1.99 -25.05
CA ARG A 451 -1.27 -0.78 -25.48
C ARG A 451 -0.54 -0.04 -26.58
N THR A 452 -1.28 0.38 -27.60
CA THR A 452 -0.74 1.18 -28.71
C THR A 452 -0.56 2.63 -28.27
N ILE A 453 0.60 3.22 -28.54
CA ILE A 453 0.87 4.62 -28.19
C ILE A 453 0.36 5.54 -29.29
N LYS A 454 -0.57 6.42 -28.92
CA LYS A 454 -1.09 7.53 -29.72
C LYS A 454 -0.48 8.84 -29.22
N VAL A 455 -0.48 9.85 -30.09
CA VAL A 455 -0.06 11.20 -29.74
C VAL A 455 -1.28 12.09 -29.87
N GLY A 456 -1.52 12.93 -28.88
CA GLY A 456 -2.68 13.80 -28.86
C GLY A 456 -2.36 15.18 -28.28
N LYS A 457 -3.27 16.11 -28.51
CA LYS A 457 -3.32 17.39 -27.82
C LYS A 457 -4.50 17.34 -26.86
N SER A 458 -4.26 17.72 -25.63
CA SER A 458 -5.25 17.93 -24.58
C SER A 458 -4.71 19.04 -23.71
N GLU A 459 -5.58 19.95 -23.28
CA GLU A 459 -5.19 20.96 -22.30
C GLU A 459 -5.36 20.44 -20.86
N VAL A 460 -6.15 19.39 -20.65
CA VAL A 460 -6.51 18.85 -19.33
C VAL A 460 -5.74 17.59 -18.93
N ALA A 461 -4.94 17.01 -19.83
CA ALA A 461 -4.22 15.78 -19.55
C ALA A 461 -2.91 15.60 -20.34
N ASP A 462 -1.86 15.24 -19.61
CA ASP A 462 -0.56 14.84 -20.13
C ASP A 462 -0.59 13.44 -20.78
N GLY A 463 -1.48 12.58 -20.28
CA GLY A 463 -1.75 11.25 -20.81
C GLY A 463 -3.21 10.83 -20.58
N TRP A 464 -3.72 9.95 -21.44
CA TRP A 464 -5.01 9.29 -21.22
C TRP A 464 -5.07 7.95 -21.92
N THR A 465 -5.90 7.05 -21.40
CA THR A 465 -6.01 5.67 -21.85
C THR A 465 -7.47 5.25 -21.89
N ASP A 466 -7.79 4.26 -22.72
CA ASP A 466 -9.08 3.55 -22.63
C ASP A 466 -9.04 2.36 -21.67
N GLY A 467 -7.93 2.21 -20.93
CA GLY A 467 -7.71 1.11 -19.98
C GLY A 467 -7.38 -0.23 -20.65
N ALA A 468 -7.47 -0.34 -21.98
CA ALA A 468 -7.41 -1.64 -22.66
C ALA A 468 -6.52 -1.65 -23.90
N THR A 469 -6.69 -0.70 -24.82
CA THR A 469 -6.15 -0.80 -26.19
C THR A 469 -5.11 0.25 -26.53
N TYR A 470 -5.20 1.46 -25.95
CA TYR A 470 -4.27 2.55 -26.27
C TYR A 470 -3.95 3.43 -25.08
N ILE A 471 -2.74 3.99 -25.10
CA ILE A 471 -2.35 5.13 -24.26
C ILE A 471 -2.03 6.28 -25.21
N CYS A 472 -2.61 7.44 -24.97
CA CYS A 472 -2.30 8.66 -25.68
C CYS A 472 -1.37 9.52 -24.82
N VAL A 473 -0.28 9.99 -25.41
CA VAL A 473 0.70 10.87 -24.77
C VAL A 473 0.55 12.27 -25.38
N GLY A 474 0.56 13.30 -24.53
CA GLY A 474 0.54 14.69 -24.93
C GLY A 474 1.69 15.02 -25.89
N GLN A 475 1.39 15.63 -27.03
CA GLN A 475 2.38 15.98 -28.05
C GLN A 475 3.50 16.85 -27.48
N HIS A 476 3.15 17.77 -26.59
CA HIS A 476 4.09 18.69 -25.95
C HIS A 476 5.14 17.98 -25.09
N LEU A 477 4.88 16.74 -24.64
CA LEU A 477 5.80 15.94 -23.83
C LEU A 477 6.85 15.20 -24.65
N LEU A 478 6.67 15.07 -25.97
CA LEU A 478 7.62 14.31 -26.81
C LEU A 478 9.01 14.94 -26.86
N SER A 479 9.09 16.26 -26.70
CA SER A 479 10.36 17.01 -26.62
C SER A 479 11.16 16.66 -25.35
N LYS A 480 10.53 16.07 -24.32
CA LYS A 480 11.24 15.64 -23.10
C LYS A 480 12.37 14.66 -23.41
N LEU A 481 12.24 13.82 -24.44
CA LEU A 481 13.29 12.88 -24.86
C LEU A 481 14.60 13.57 -25.28
N GLU A 482 14.57 14.86 -25.62
CA GLU A 482 15.79 15.63 -25.92
C GLU A 482 16.65 15.87 -24.68
N HIS A 483 16.06 15.78 -23.49
CA HIS A 483 16.76 15.90 -22.21
C HIS A 483 17.46 14.61 -21.79
N GLY A 484 17.41 13.55 -22.61
CA GLY A 484 18.08 12.29 -22.30
C GLY A 484 17.33 11.46 -21.27
N PHE A 485 18.07 10.83 -20.35
CA PHE A 485 17.55 9.78 -19.47
C PHE A 485 16.52 10.29 -18.47
N SER A 486 16.67 11.53 -17.99
CA SER A 486 15.67 12.17 -17.13
C SER A 486 14.32 12.30 -17.85
N GLY A 487 14.31 12.90 -19.04
CA GLY A 487 13.09 13.08 -19.81
C GLY A 487 12.48 11.76 -20.31
N ALA A 488 13.30 10.75 -20.59
CA ALA A 488 12.81 9.40 -20.88
C ALA A 488 12.17 8.75 -19.65
N THR A 489 12.74 8.93 -18.46
CA THR A 489 12.19 8.42 -17.21
C THR A 489 10.82 9.04 -16.92
N GLU A 490 10.67 10.36 -17.08
CA GLU A 490 9.38 11.06 -16.92
C GLU A 490 8.28 10.48 -17.83
N LEU A 491 8.61 10.25 -19.12
CA LEU A 491 7.65 9.65 -20.06
C LEU A 491 7.32 8.19 -19.74
N ILE A 492 8.26 7.44 -19.17
CA ILE A 492 8.02 6.06 -18.74
C ILE A 492 7.16 6.01 -17.49
N LEU A 493 7.35 6.92 -16.53
CA LEU A 493 6.49 7.03 -15.36
C LEU A 493 5.06 7.40 -15.75
N LEU A 494 4.88 8.33 -16.69
CA LEU A 494 3.57 8.61 -17.28
C LEU A 494 2.95 7.37 -17.95
N LEU A 495 3.71 6.65 -18.77
CA LEU A 495 3.23 5.41 -19.38
C LEU A 495 2.82 4.38 -18.32
N LEU A 496 3.61 4.26 -17.24
CA LEU A 496 3.35 3.33 -16.16
C LEU A 496 2.07 3.70 -15.39
N HIS A 497 1.87 4.99 -15.13
CA HIS A 497 0.64 5.55 -14.54
C HIS A 497 -0.58 5.16 -15.38
N GLU A 498 -0.52 5.39 -16.68
CA GLU A 498 -1.60 5.02 -17.59
C GLU A 498 -1.82 3.50 -17.66
N TYR A 499 -0.77 2.68 -17.54
CA TYR A 499 -0.88 1.22 -17.44
C TYR A 499 -1.54 0.74 -16.14
N CYS A 500 -1.53 1.54 -15.07
CA CYS A 500 -2.19 1.19 -13.81
C CYS A 500 -3.73 1.31 -13.90
N HIS A 501 -4.21 2.16 -14.81
CA HIS A 501 -5.65 2.31 -15.09
C HIS A 501 -6.19 1.14 -15.91
N ASP A 502 -7.29 0.54 -15.44
CA ASP A 502 -8.00 -0.56 -16.11
C ASP A 502 -9.31 -0.11 -16.79
N ALA A 503 -9.63 1.18 -16.74
CA ALA A 503 -10.81 1.80 -17.35
C ALA A 503 -10.46 3.02 -18.22
N ASN A 504 -11.46 3.53 -18.96
CA ASN A 504 -11.30 4.72 -19.78
C ASN A 504 -11.14 5.97 -18.89
N THR A 505 -10.01 6.64 -19.02
CA THR A 505 -9.69 7.80 -18.20
C THR A 505 -10.04 9.13 -18.88
N ALA A 506 -10.56 9.15 -20.11
CA ALA A 506 -10.88 10.40 -20.81
C ALA A 506 -12.00 11.24 -20.13
N GLY A 507 -12.79 10.66 -19.23
CA GLY A 507 -13.84 11.36 -18.46
C GLY A 507 -13.44 11.61 -17.01
N SER A 508 -13.50 10.55 -16.19
CA SER A 508 -13.15 10.59 -14.76
C SER A 508 -11.79 9.93 -14.48
N HIS A 509 -11.11 10.42 -13.44
CA HIS A 509 -9.78 9.99 -13.00
C HIS A 509 -9.79 9.83 -11.49
N GLU A 510 -10.20 8.65 -11.02
CA GLU A 510 -10.17 8.32 -9.61
C GLU A 510 -9.00 7.40 -9.29
N HIS A 511 -8.40 7.61 -8.11
CA HIS A 511 -7.28 6.83 -7.60
C HIS A 511 -7.63 6.21 -6.26
N GLY A 512 -8.08 4.95 -6.29
CA GLY A 512 -8.25 4.16 -5.07
C GLY A 512 -6.92 3.71 -4.48
N PHE A 513 -6.98 3.14 -3.28
CA PHE A 513 -5.81 2.54 -2.61
C PHE A 513 -5.10 1.51 -3.50
N GLU A 514 -5.87 0.65 -4.18
CA GLU A 514 -5.36 -0.36 -5.12
C GLU A 514 -4.55 0.25 -6.27
N PHE A 515 -4.93 1.45 -6.75
CA PHE A 515 -4.18 2.15 -7.80
C PHE A 515 -2.81 2.59 -7.29
N TYR A 516 -2.76 3.22 -6.11
CA TYR A 516 -1.51 3.71 -5.53
C TYR A 516 -0.55 2.57 -5.17
N GLU A 517 -1.07 1.48 -4.61
CA GLU A 517 -0.29 0.27 -4.31
C GLU A 517 0.31 -0.32 -5.61
N LYS A 518 -0.53 -0.55 -6.63
CA LYS A 518 -0.10 -1.05 -7.95
C LYS A 518 0.95 -0.13 -8.59
N TYR A 519 0.75 1.18 -8.54
CA TYR A 519 1.69 2.15 -9.11
C TYR A 519 3.02 2.19 -8.34
N HIS A 520 2.97 2.16 -7.01
CA HIS A 520 4.15 2.13 -6.14
C HIS A 520 5.00 0.87 -6.39
N ASP A 521 4.36 -0.31 -6.42
CA ASP A 521 5.04 -1.59 -6.62
C ASP A 521 5.71 -1.69 -7.99
N LEU A 522 5.02 -1.19 -9.02
CA LEU A 522 5.57 -1.20 -10.37
C LEU A 522 6.67 -0.17 -10.56
N SER A 523 6.56 1.02 -9.94
CA SER A 523 7.57 2.07 -10.06
C SER A 523 8.85 1.77 -9.29
N SER A 524 8.76 1.00 -8.20
CA SER A 524 9.91 0.53 -7.40
C SER A 524 10.68 -0.64 -8.04
N SER A 525 10.27 -1.12 -9.21
CA SER A 525 10.87 -2.25 -9.91
C SER A 525 11.88 -1.84 -11.00
N ASP A 526 12.54 -2.83 -11.64
CA ASP A 526 13.45 -2.59 -12.77
C ASP A 526 12.77 -2.03 -14.04
N ILE A 527 11.43 -1.98 -14.05
CA ILE A 527 10.62 -1.60 -15.20
C ILE A 527 10.94 -0.19 -15.67
N VAL A 528 11.01 0.77 -14.75
CA VAL A 528 11.19 2.19 -15.09
C VAL A 528 12.57 2.41 -15.72
N GLY A 529 13.63 2.04 -15.01
CA GLY A 529 15.00 2.27 -15.47
C GLY A 529 15.33 1.52 -16.76
N TYR A 530 14.92 0.26 -16.90
CA TYR A 530 15.16 -0.51 -18.13
C TYR A 530 14.39 0.08 -19.31
N SER A 531 13.13 0.45 -19.11
CA SER A 531 12.29 0.98 -20.18
C SER A 531 12.76 2.36 -20.62
N ALA A 532 13.23 3.21 -19.71
CA ALA A 532 13.79 4.53 -20.03
C ALA A 532 15.04 4.41 -20.91
N ARG A 533 15.95 3.48 -20.60
CA ARG A 533 17.12 3.21 -21.44
C ARG A 533 16.73 2.75 -22.84
N VAL A 534 15.84 1.76 -22.94
CA VAL A 534 15.41 1.22 -24.24
C VAL A 534 14.65 2.27 -25.06
N LEU A 535 13.87 3.13 -24.41
CA LEU A 535 13.16 4.23 -25.05
C LEU A 535 14.15 5.20 -25.72
N LEU A 536 15.22 5.58 -25.02
CA LEU A 536 16.27 6.43 -25.58
C LEU A 536 17.03 5.78 -26.73
N ASP A 537 17.44 4.52 -26.59
CA ASP A 537 18.13 3.79 -27.66
C ASP A 537 17.29 3.78 -28.94
N ARG A 538 15.99 3.51 -28.81
CA ARG A 538 15.07 3.48 -29.94
C ARG A 538 14.80 4.86 -30.52
N PHE A 539 14.75 5.89 -29.69
CA PHE A 539 14.62 7.27 -30.13
C PHE A 539 15.85 7.69 -30.94
N SER A 540 17.05 7.47 -30.42
CA SER A 540 18.34 7.74 -31.09
C SER A 540 18.44 7.03 -32.44
N ILE A 541 18.10 5.73 -32.50
CA ILE A 541 18.05 4.97 -33.76
C ILE A 541 17.04 5.57 -34.75
N GLY A 542 15.88 6.02 -34.27
CA GLY A 542 14.86 6.67 -35.09
C GLY A 542 15.33 7.99 -35.70
N LEU A 543 16.05 8.81 -34.93
CA LEU A 543 16.65 10.06 -35.40
C LEU A 543 17.72 9.78 -36.46
N CYS A 544 18.65 8.86 -36.20
CA CYS A 544 19.69 8.49 -37.16
C CYS A 544 19.12 7.99 -38.49
N LYS A 545 18.09 7.13 -38.45
CA LYS A 545 17.42 6.62 -39.67
C LYS A 545 16.77 7.72 -40.51
N THR A 546 16.31 8.79 -39.87
CA THR A 546 15.63 9.93 -40.51
C THR A 546 16.58 11.09 -40.83
N GLY A 547 17.87 10.93 -40.56
CA GLY A 547 18.90 11.94 -40.80
C GLY A 547 18.78 13.16 -39.88
N GLN A 548 18.17 13.00 -38.71
CA GLN A 548 18.07 14.05 -37.68
C GLN A 548 19.27 13.99 -36.74
N THR A 549 19.69 15.15 -36.23
CA THR A 549 20.78 15.23 -35.25
C THR A 549 20.31 14.67 -33.92
N VAL A 550 21.11 13.78 -33.32
CA VAL A 550 20.85 13.29 -31.95
C VAL A 550 21.18 14.42 -30.95
N PRO A 551 20.27 14.77 -30.02
CA PRO A 551 20.50 15.80 -29.01
C PRO A 551 21.75 15.52 -28.15
N GLN A 552 22.44 16.57 -27.73
CA GLN A 552 23.70 16.47 -27.00
C GLN A 552 23.57 15.69 -25.68
N LYS A 553 22.52 15.98 -24.89
CA LYS A 553 22.21 15.27 -23.65
C LYS A 553 21.91 13.78 -23.84
N VAL A 554 21.45 13.39 -25.02
CA VAL A 554 21.23 11.98 -25.38
C VAL A 554 22.56 11.32 -25.75
N LYS A 555 23.47 12.03 -26.43
CA LYS A 555 24.82 11.53 -26.76
C LYS A 555 25.68 11.30 -25.52
N GLU A 556 25.58 12.18 -24.53
CA GLU A 556 26.35 12.11 -23.27
C GLU A 556 26.10 10.82 -22.48
N GLN A 557 24.97 10.15 -22.69
CA GLN A 557 24.66 8.86 -22.06
C GLN A 557 25.42 7.66 -22.63
N TYR A 558 26.04 7.79 -23.81
CA TYR A 558 26.79 6.71 -24.47
C TYR A 558 28.31 6.81 -24.25
N ASN A 559 28.77 7.60 -23.27
CA ASN A 559 30.19 7.91 -23.04
C ASN A 559 31.03 6.80 -22.37
N ARG A 560 30.54 5.56 -22.25
CA ARG A 560 31.41 4.40 -21.96
C ARG A 560 32.08 3.95 -23.26
N SER A 561 33.39 3.71 -23.24
CA SER A 561 34.24 3.48 -24.42
C SER A 561 33.74 2.41 -25.41
N LEU A 562 32.99 1.42 -24.93
CA LEU A 562 32.37 0.35 -25.74
C LEU A 562 31.08 0.78 -26.46
N ASP A 563 30.21 1.60 -25.85
CA ASP A 563 28.94 2.04 -26.44
C ASP A 563 29.13 3.11 -27.51
N ARG A 564 30.15 3.96 -27.33
CA ARG A 564 30.50 5.02 -28.28
C ARG A 564 31.00 4.46 -29.62
N PHE A 565 31.74 3.35 -29.59
CA PHE A 565 32.24 2.68 -30.80
C PHE A 565 31.10 2.03 -31.61
N GLU A 566 30.14 1.36 -30.96
CA GLU A 566 28.95 0.84 -31.65
C GLU A 566 28.09 1.97 -32.21
N PHE A 567 27.89 3.06 -31.44
CA PHE A 567 27.13 4.23 -31.89
C PHE A 567 27.78 4.91 -33.10
N ASP A 568 29.10 5.11 -33.09
CA ASP A 568 29.84 5.74 -34.19
C ASP A 568 29.85 4.85 -35.45
N ILE A 569 29.91 3.52 -35.31
CA ILE A 569 29.76 2.59 -36.44
C ILE A 569 28.37 2.72 -37.08
N TYR A 570 27.30 2.82 -36.28
CA TYR A 570 25.94 2.98 -36.78
C TYR A 570 25.70 4.36 -37.39
N ALA A 571 26.24 5.42 -36.81
CA ALA A 571 26.13 6.79 -37.30
C ALA A 571 26.88 7.00 -38.63
N ASN A 572 27.99 6.29 -38.84
CA ASN A 572 28.84 6.43 -40.02
C ASN A 572 28.42 5.61 -41.26
N GLN A 573 27.38 4.76 -41.18
CA GLN A 573 26.89 3.99 -42.35
C GLN A 573 26.42 4.83 -43.55
N LYS A 574 26.26 6.15 -43.41
CA LYS A 574 25.91 7.07 -44.53
C LYS A 574 26.96 8.11 -44.90
N ARG A 575 28.05 8.28 -44.15
CA ARG A 575 29.16 9.16 -44.56
C ARG A 575 30.10 8.39 -45.49
N SER A 576 29.74 8.43 -46.78
CA SER A 576 30.55 8.19 -47.98
C SER A 576 31.62 7.10 -47.99
N LYS A 577 31.47 6.21 -48.99
CA LYS A 577 32.41 5.26 -49.62
C LYS A 577 33.84 5.77 -49.94
N LEU A 578 34.31 6.90 -49.43
CA LEU A 578 35.60 7.52 -49.80
C LEU A 578 36.61 7.68 -48.66
N GLU A 579 36.26 7.46 -47.38
CA GLU A 579 37.19 7.71 -46.25
C GLU A 579 37.58 6.47 -45.42
N TRP A 580 37.18 5.26 -45.82
CA TRP A 580 37.68 4.03 -45.21
C TRP A 580 39.20 3.81 -45.45
N SER A 581 39.79 4.50 -46.44
CA SER A 581 41.23 4.49 -46.69
C SER A 581 42.05 5.21 -45.61
N GLY A 582 41.45 6.13 -44.85
CA GLY A 582 42.12 6.88 -43.79
C GLY A 582 42.26 6.08 -42.49
N LEU A 583 41.15 5.46 -42.05
CA LEU A 583 41.13 4.66 -40.82
C LEU A 583 41.98 3.38 -40.95
N ALA A 584 41.92 2.73 -42.13
CA ALA A 584 42.79 1.61 -42.44
C ALA A 584 44.28 2.02 -42.46
N LYS A 585 44.63 3.19 -43.00
CA LYS A 585 46.02 3.71 -42.97
C LYS A 585 46.52 3.98 -41.55
N VAL A 586 45.69 4.53 -40.65
CA VAL A 586 46.07 4.82 -39.26
C VAL A 586 46.25 3.52 -38.44
N ILE A 587 45.36 2.55 -38.64
CA ILE A 587 45.44 1.25 -37.96
C ILE A 587 46.62 0.43 -38.50
N PHE A 588 46.86 0.40 -39.82
CA PHE A 588 48.02 -0.28 -40.41
C PHE A 588 49.35 0.45 -40.16
N SER A 589 49.39 1.78 -40.03
CA SER A 589 50.62 2.49 -39.66
C SER A 589 51.04 2.22 -38.21
N GLY A 590 50.07 2.03 -37.31
CA GLY A 590 50.33 1.59 -35.93
C GLY A 590 50.82 0.14 -35.86
N PHE A 591 50.31 -0.72 -36.75
CA PHE A 591 50.76 -2.11 -36.89
C PHE A 591 52.17 -2.20 -37.53
N LYS A 592 52.47 -1.34 -38.51
CA LYS A 592 53.77 -1.27 -39.21
C LYS A 592 54.92 -0.85 -38.30
N ALA A 593 54.68 0.08 -37.37
CA ALA A 593 55.71 0.55 -36.43
C ALA A 593 56.14 -0.51 -35.40
N ASN A 594 55.28 -1.48 -35.09
CA ASN A 594 55.56 -2.55 -34.11
C ASN A 594 56.11 -3.85 -34.73
N VAL A 595 56.07 -4.00 -36.06
CA VAL A 595 56.55 -5.19 -36.78
C VAL A 595 57.92 -4.99 -37.44
N GLU A 596 58.35 -3.74 -37.71
CA GLU A 596 59.65 -3.44 -38.35
C GLU A 596 60.91 -3.72 -37.47
N THR A 597 60.75 -4.12 -36.20
CA THR A 597 61.88 -4.54 -35.35
C THR A 597 62.26 -6.02 -35.46
N SER A 598 61.66 -6.79 -36.36
CA SER A 598 62.09 -8.18 -36.62
C SER A 598 62.14 -8.53 -38.12
N LYS A 599 63.34 -8.37 -38.68
CA LYS A 599 63.89 -8.94 -39.93
C LYS A 599 62.92 -9.36 -41.05
N GLY A 600 62.86 -8.51 -42.08
CA GLY A 600 63.20 -8.89 -43.46
C GLY A 600 62.20 -9.72 -44.27
N TYR A 601 61.03 -9.16 -44.59
CA TYR A 601 60.19 -9.62 -45.71
C TYR A 601 59.64 -8.42 -46.49
N THR A 602 59.67 -8.52 -47.82
CA THR A 602 59.05 -7.55 -48.74
C THR A 602 57.81 -8.23 -49.32
N ILE A 603 56.62 -7.66 -49.10
CA ILE A 603 55.37 -8.18 -49.68
C ILE A 603 54.82 -7.15 -50.67
N HIS A 604 54.52 -7.66 -51.87
CA HIS A 604 53.98 -6.94 -53.03
C HIS A 604 52.51 -6.50 -52.80
N GLU A 605 52.14 -5.38 -53.43
CA GLU A 605 50.78 -4.81 -53.42
C GLU A 605 49.73 -5.81 -53.93
N CYS A 606 48.66 -6.03 -53.14
CA CYS A 606 47.51 -6.86 -53.54
C CYS A 606 46.34 -5.97 -54.02
N PRO A 607 45.64 -6.32 -55.11
CA PRO A 607 44.76 -5.39 -55.83
C PRO A 607 43.36 -5.28 -55.24
N VAL A 608 42.80 -4.08 -55.41
CA VAL A 608 41.43 -3.67 -55.03
C VAL A 608 40.37 -4.62 -55.60
N LEU A 609 39.60 -5.29 -54.74
CA LEU A 609 38.43 -6.07 -55.15
C LEU A 609 37.12 -5.34 -54.79
N THR A 610 36.31 -5.13 -55.83
CA THR A 610 34.92 -4.65 -55.75
C THR A 610 33.98 -5.85 -55.72
N PHE A 611 32.94 -5.86 -54.88
CA PHE A 611 32.02 -6.99 -54.77
C PHE A 611 30.54 -6.64 -55.07
N PRO A 612 29.90 -7.36 -56.02
CA PRO A 612 28.46 -7.34 -56.25
C PRO A 612 27.74 -8.60 -55.68
N LYS A 613 26.62 -8.38 -54.96
CA LYS A 613 25.58 -9.34 -54.45
C LYS A 613 25.90 -10.21 -53.20
N PRO A 614 24.86 -10.58 -52.40
CA PRO A 614 25.04 -11.19 -51.07
C PRO A 614 25.23 -12.72 -51.12
N LEU A 615 26.18 -13.24 -50.35
CA LEU A 615 26.55 -14.67 -50.21
C LEU A 615 25.77 -15.36 -49.07
N SER A 616 25.70 -16.70 -49.09
CA SER A 616 25.09 -17.50 -48.01
C SER A 616 26.04 -17.66 -46.81
N LEU A 617 25.50 -17.91 -45.61
CA LEU A 617 26.29 -18.02 -44.36
C LEU A 617 27.35 -19.14 -44.42
N CYS A 618 27.06 -20.24 -45.11
CA CYS A 618 28.04 -21.33 -45.32
C CYS A 618 29.21 -20.88 -46.21
N ASP A 619 28.94 -20.08 -47.25
CA ASP A 619 29.99 -19.57 -48.14
C ASP A 619 30.90 -18.55 -47.43
N CYS A 620 30.32 -17.74 -46.53
CA CYS A 620 31.09 -16.82 -45.69
C CYS A 620 32.00 -17.58 -44.73
N ILE A 621 31.49 -18.59 -44.01
CA ILE A 621 32.28 -19.38 -43.06
C ILE A 621 33.40 -20.13 -43.78
N GLN A 622 33.10 -20.76 -44.93
CA GLN A 622 34.10 -21.49 -45.72
C GLN A 622 35.22 -20.57 -46.20
N ARG A 623 34.88 -19.36 -46.68
CA ARG A 623 35.89 -18.39 -47.15
C ARG A 623 36.72 -17.82 -46.01
N SER A 624 36.12 -17.52 -44.85
CA SER A 624 36.86 -17.06 -43.67
C SER A 624 37.82 -18.14 -43.15
N VAL A 625 37.41 -19.42 -43.15
CA VAL A 625 38.28 -20.54 -42.77
C VAL A 625 39.42 -20.71 -43.77
N ASN A 626 39.18 -20.56 -45.07
CA ASN A 626 40.23 -20.67 -46.08
C ASN A 626 41.25 -19.52 -46.00
N ILE A 627 40.80 -18.29 -45.77
CA ILE A 627 41.70 -17.13 -45.56
C ILE A 627 42.59 -17.35 -44.33
N LEU A 628 42.00 -17.82 -43.22
CA LEU A 628 42.77 -18.15 -42.02
C LEU A 628 43.77 -19.28 -42.29
N LEU A 629 43.38 -20.33 -43.02
CA LEU A 629 44.28 -21.44 -43.37
C LEU A 629 45.44 -21.01 -44.29
N GLU A 630 45.25 -20.01 -45.15
CA GLU A 630 46.29 -19.43 -46.00
C GLU A 630 47.24 -18.54 -45.18
N GLU A 631 46.73 -17.64 -44.34
CA GLU A 631 47.57 -16.77 -43.50
C GLU A 631 48.37 -17.56 -42.44
N PHE A 632 47.80 -18.61 -41.85
CA PHE A 632 48.53 -19.49 -40.92
C PHE A 632 49.60 -20.33 -41.63
N ALA A 633 49.38 -20.70 -42.89
CA ALA A 633 50.39 -21.41 -43.68
C ALA A 633 51.55 -20.48 -44.08
N GLU A 634 51.27 -19.21 -44.40
CA GLU A 634 52.29 -18.18 -44.64
C GLU A 634 53.07 -17.83 -43.37
N ALA A 635 52.44 -17.95 -42.19
CA ALA A 635 53.10 -17.83 -40.88
C ALA A 635 53.87 -19.08 -40.41
N GLY A 636 53.95 -20.14 -41.23
CA GLY A 636 54.74 -21.34 -40.96
C GLY A 636 54.13 -22.32 -39.94
N ILE A 637 52.85 -22.21 -39.61
CA ILE A 637 52.17 -23.05 -38.60
C ILE A 637 51.51 -24.26 -39.29
N GLU A 638 52.07 -25.46 -39.10
CA GLU A 638 51.56 -26.69 -39.73
C GLU A 638 50.31 -27.24 -39.03
N TRP A 639 49.26 -27.48 -39.81
CA TRP A 639 48.00 -28.05 -39.32
C TRP A 639 47.99 -29.58 -39.33
N ASP A 640 47.22 -30.16 -38.41
CA ASP A 640 46.90 -31.59 -38.40
C ASP A 640 46.20 -32.00 -39.72
N LYS A 641 46.85 -32.89 -40.48
CA LYS A 641 46.38 -33.38 -41.79
C LYS A 641 45.01 -34.04 -41.70
N GLU A 642 44.66 -34.64 -40.57
CA GLU A 642 43.38 -35.31 -40.35
C GLU A 642 42.24 -34.30 -40.21
N LEU A 643 42.51 -33.15 -39.55
CA LEU A 643 41.54 -32.07 -39.35
C LEU A 643 41.26 -31.32 -40.66
N LYS A 644 42.31 -31.05 -41.45
CA LYS A 644 42.18 -30.45 -42.80
C LYS A 644 41.31 -31.33 -43.70
N LYS A 645 41.52 -32.65 -43.67
CA LYS A 645 40.73 -33.64 -44.44
C LYS A 645 39.27 -33.72 -43.98
N ARG A 646 39.00 -33.58 -42.67
CA ARG A 646 37.64 -33.54 -42.10
C ARG A 646 36.85 -32.30 -42.55
N ILE A 647 37.47 -31.12 -42.52
CA ILE A 647 36.87 -29.86 -42.99
C ILE A 647 36.51 -29.95 -44.48
N SER A 648 37.40 -30.50 -45.31
CA SER A 648 37.12 -30.70 -46.74
C SER A 648 36.02 -31.76 -47.00
N SER A 649 35.84 -32.74 -46.13
CA SER A 649 34.81 -33.79 -46.28
C SER A 649 33.41 -33.37 -45.80
N ALA A 650 33.30 -32.33 -44.97
CA ALA A 650 32.04 -31.82 -44.44
C ALA A 650 31.13 -31.17 -45.50
N GLU A 651 31.65 -30.91 -46.71
CA GLU A 651 30.90 -30.34 -47.85
C GLU A 651 29.71 -31.20 -48.31
N ARG A 652 29.67 -32.50 -48.00
CA ARG A 652 28.68 -33.42 -48.64
C ARG A 652 27.50 -33.85 -47.78
N ASN A 653 27.55 -33.69 -46.45
CA ASN A 653 26.43 -34.09 -45.59
C ASN A 653 26.07 -32.95 -44.65
N TYR A 654 24.92 -32.32 -44.93
CA TYR A 654 24.30 -31.24 -44.16
C TYR A 654 23.85 -31.69 -42.75
N GLU A 655 24.79 -32.06 -41.88
CA GLU A 655 24.52 -32.31 -40.46
C GLU A 655 25.16 -31.26 -39.57
N PHE A 656 24.35 -30.25 -39.19
CA PHE A 656 24.69 -29.12 -38.32
C PHE A 656 25.35 -29.50 -36.97
N LYS A 657 25.22 -30.76 -36.52
CA LYS A 657 25.81 -31.21 -35.24
C LYS A 657 27.33 -31.33 -35.28
N ASN A 658 27.93 -31.70 -36.42
CA ASN A 658 29.38 -31.88 -36.53
C ASN A 658 30.13 -30.54 -36.64
N LEU A 659 29.53 -29.51 -37.26
CA LEU A 659 30.11 -28.17 -37.34
C LEU A 659 30.29 -27.53 -35.95
N ARG A 660 29.37 -27.78 -35.01
CA ARG A 660 29.44 -27.26 -33.65
C ARG A 660 30.58 -27.88 -32.86
N GLN A 661 30.72 -29.21 -32.94
CA GLN A 661 31.80 -29.92 -32.26
C GLN A 661 33.18 -29.54 -32.85
N MET A 662 33.27 -29.40 -34.17
CA MET A 662 34.49 -28.94 -34.83
C MET A 662 34.84 -27.48 -34.49
N TRP A 663 33.83 -26.63 -34.31
CA TRP A 663 34.02 -25.24 -33.86
C TRP A 663 34.45 -25.16 -32.39
N ASP A 664 33.88 -26.01 -31.53
CA ASP A 664 34.28 -26.10 -30.13
C ASP A 664 35.75 -26.59 -30.02
N GLU A 665 36.14 -27.61 -30.80
CA GLU A 665 37.54 -28.06 -30.90
C GLU A 665 38.48 -27.00 -31.49
N PHE A 666 38.01 -26.19 -32.45
CA PHE A 666 38.76 -25.07 -33.01
C PHE A 666 38.98 -23.96 -31.97
N LEU A 667 37.94 -23.55 -31.24
CA LEU A 667 38.03 -22.53 -30.20
C LEU A 667 38.91 -23.01 -29.02
N ASP A 668 38.82 -24.29 -28.66
CA ASP A 668 39.68 -24.85 -27.60
C ASP A 668 41.15 -24.88 -28.03
N LYS A 669 41.46 -25.25 -29.29
CA LYS A 669 42.83 -25.15 -29.82
C LYS A 669 43.30 -23.70 -29.94
N LEU A 670 42.44 -22.78 -30.38
CA LEU A 670 42.77 -21.36 -30.51
C LEU A 670 42.98 -20.68 -29.14
N ALA A 671 42.24 -21.10 -28.11
CA ALA A 671 42.45 -20.68 -26.73
C ALA A 671 43.76 -21.26 -26.15
N SER A 672 44.08 -22.51 -26.49
CA SER A 672 45.33 -23.17 -26.07
C SER A 672 46.56 -22.52 -26.71
N SER A 673 46.53 -22.27 -28.02
CA SER A 673 47.60 -21.60 -28.77
C SER A 673 47.66 -20.10 -28.47
N GLY A 674 46.52 -19.46 -28.22
CA GLY A 674 46.43 -18.07 -27.79
C GLY A 674 47.01 -17.82 -26.41
N ALA A 675 46.86 -18.76 -25.47
CA ALA A 675 47.50 -18.69 -24.15
C ALA A 675 49.04 -18.76 -24.25
N GLN A 676 49.55 -19.60 -25.15
CA GLN A 676 50.98 -19.68 -25.44
C GLN A 676 51.49 -18.39 -26.13
N TRP A 677 50.72 -17.84 -27.07
CA TRP A 677 51.05 -16.57 -27.75
C TRP A 677 51.02 -15.36 -26.80
N VAL A 678 50.06 -15.28 -25.87
CA VAL A 678 49.99 -14.21 -24.86
C VAL A 678 51.19 -14.27 -23.90
N GLN A 679 51.66 -15.47 -23.55
CA GLN A 679 52.89 -15.67 -22.78
C GLN A 679 54.15 -15.24 -23.55
N GLU A 680 54.23 -15.52 -24.85
CA GLU A 680 55.38 -15.16 -25.69
C GLU A 680 55.38 -13.67 -26.12
N SER A 681 54.22 -13.01 -26.11
CA SER A 681 54.02 -11.62 -26.60
C SER A 681 53.96 -10.56 -25.49
N ASN A 682 54.56 -10.83 -24.32
CA ASN A 682 54.60 -9.89 -23.20
C ASN A 682 53.22 -9.46 -22.67
N ASN A 683 52.23 -10.36 -22.67
CA ASN A 683 50.90 -10.15 -22.06
C ASN A 683 50.04 -8.98 -22.62
N ASP A 684 50.03 -8.71 -23.94
CA ASP A 684 49.04 -7.78 -24.52
C ASP A 684 47.65 -8.43 -24.68
N LEU A 685 46.94 -8.54 -23.55
CA LEU A 685 45.60 -9.11 -23.43
C LEU A 685 44.57 -8.34 -24.29
N ASN A 686 44.81 -7.05 -24.53
CA ASN A 686 43.91 -6.17 -25.27
C ASN A 686 43.91 -6.45 -26.78
N ALA A 687 45.07 -6.82 -27.34
CA ALA A 687 45.18 -7.20 -28.75
C ALA A 687 44.46 -8.53 -29.03
N PHE A 688 44.61 -9.51 -28.14
CA PHE A 688 43.92 -10.81 -28.27
C PHE A 688 42.40 -10.69 -28.11
N GLN A 689 41.93 -9.86 -27.18
CA GLN A 689 40.50 -9.55 -27.02
C GLN A 689 39.91 -8.87 -28.26
N LYS A 690 40.64 -7.92 -28.87
CA LYS A 690 40.24 -7.26 -30.12
C LYS A 690 40.18 -8.24 -31.29
N PHE A 691 41.13 -9.18 -31.38
CA PHE A 691 41.14 -10.23 -32.40
C PHE A 691 39.93 -11.18 -32.27
N ILE A 692 39.62 -11.63 -31.06
CA ILE A 692 38.43 -12.47 -30.77
C ILE A 692 37.13 -11.73 -31.14
N LEU A 693 37.05 -10.43 -30.87
CA LEU A 693 35.90 -9.59 -31.22
C LEU A 693 35.74 -9.39 -32.73
N LEU A 694 36.85 -9.18 -33.46
CA LEU A 694 36.85 -9.08 -34.92
C LEU A 694 36.37 -10.40 -35.56
N ALA A 695 36.87 -11.54 -35.06
CA ALA A 695 36.46 -12.87 -35.51
C ALA A 695 34.97 -13.14 -35.25
N LYS A 696 34.43 -12.69 -34.11
CA LYS A 696 32.99 -12.80 -33.80
C LYS A 696 32.11 -11.94 -34.71
N PHE A 697 32.61 -10.77 -35.15
CA PHE A 697 31.87 -9.83 -35.99
C PHE A 697 31.83 -10.28 -37.46
N GLU A 698 32.96 -10.71 -38.03
CA GLU A 698 33.05 -11.26 -39.40
C GLU A 698 32.17 -12.52 -39.59
N LEU A 699 32.03 -13.35 -38.55
CA LEU A 699 31.24 -14.60 -38.60
C LEU A 699 29.72 -14.41 -38.38
N GLY A 700 29.23 -13.18 -38.20
CA GLY A 700 27.79 -12.88 -38.17
C GLY A 700 26.98 -13.48 -37.01
N LEU A 701 27.63 -13.94 -35.93
CA LEU A 701 26.98 -14.64 -34.80
C LEU A 701 26.23 -13.72 -33.82
N GLY A 702 26.21 -12.40 -34.04
CA GLY A 702 25.61 -11.43 -33.11
C GLY A 702 24.08 -11.44 -33.00
N ARG A 703 23.35 -12.27 -33.75
CA ARG A 703 21.88 -12.24 -33.74
C ARG A 703 21.25 -13.61 -34.00
N LYS A 704 21.22 -14.50 -33.00
CA LYS A 704 20.04 -15.32 -32.62
C LYS A 704 20.44 -16.40 -31.63
N GLY A 705 19.83 -16.36 -30.45
CA GLY A 705 19.78 -17.48 -29.51
C GLY A 705 20.57 -17.24 -28.24
N LYS A 706 19.89 -16.66 -27.22
CA LYS A 706 20.27 -16.88 -25.82
C LYS A 706 20.21 -18.39 -25.57
N SER A 707 21.35 -19.06 -25.60
CA SER A 707 21.48 -20.41 -25.06
C SER A 707 22.49 -20.37 -23.92
N ARG A 708 22.36 -21.29 -22.96
CA ARG A 708 23.21 -21.53 -21.77
C ARG A 708 24.74 -21.67 -22.06
N PHE A 709 25.18 -21.40 -23.27
CA PHE A 709 26.56 -21.45 -23.76
C PHE A 709 27.39 -20.22 -23.32
N GLU A 710 26.79 -19.03 -23.20
CA GLU A 710 27.52 -17.80 -22.82
C GLU A 710 28.07 -17.87 -21.39
N ASP A 711 27.35 -18.52 -20.46
CA ASP A 711 27.69 -18.51 -19.04
C ASP A 711 28.75 -19.57 -18.65
N ARG A 712 28.95 -20.63 -19.46
CA ARG A 712 29.90 -21.72 -19.13
C ARG A 712 31.32 -21.39 -19.55
N HIS A 713 31.51 -20.79 -20.73
CA HIS A 713 32.85 -20.47 -21.25
C HIS A 713 33.39 -19.14 -20.74
N LEU A 714 32.54 -18.13 -20.46
CA LEU A 714 32.97 -16.93 -19.73
C LEU A 714 33.43 -17.28 -18.31
N ARG A 715 32.75 -18.22 -17.64
CA ARG A 715 33.19 -18.72 -16.31
C ARG A 715 34.50 -19.50 -16.39
N SER A 716 34.72 -20.34 -17.41
CA SER A 716 36.01 -21.03 -17.59
C SER A 716 37.16 -20.07 -17.91
N ILE A 717 36.91 -19.03 -18.71
CA ILE A 717 37.91 -17.98 -19.02
C ILE A 717 38.21 -17.13 -17.77
N LEU A 718 37.18 -16.74 -17.01
CA LEU A 718 37.37 -16.01 -15.74
C LEU A 718 38.05 -16.87 -14.67
N HIS A 719 37.81 -18.19 -14.64
CA HIS A 719 38.44 -19.10 -13.66
C HIS A 719 39.92 -19.39 -13.98
N ILE A 720 40.34 -19.25 -15.25
CA ILE A 720 41.76 -19.24 -15.66
C ILE A 720 42.41 -17.89 -15.35
N LEU A 721 41.64 -16.79 -15.39
CA LEU A 721 42.12 -15.42 -15.11
C LEU A 721 42.13 -15.04 -13.61
N CYS A 722 41.52 -15.83 -12.72
CA CYS A 722 41.51 -15.61 -11.26
C CYS A 722 42.51 -16.50 -10.49
N VAL A 723 43.51 -17.08 -11.15
CA VAL A 723 44.64 -17.75 -10.47
C VAL A 723 45.92 -17.04 -10.84
N ASP A 724 46.15 -15.88 -10.21
CA ASP A 724 47.51 -15.37 -10.01
C ASP A 724 47.52 -14.42 -8.79
N ASP A 725 47.33 -14.99 -7.60
CA ASP A 725 47.89 -14.38 -6.40
C ASP A 725 49.23 -15.09 -6.14
N ARG A 726 50.31 -14.35 -6.31
CA ARG A 726 51.68 -14.86 -6.26
C ARG A 726 52.02 -15.20 -4.81
N ASN A 727 51.95 -16.48 -4.45
CA ASN A 727 52.96 -17.23 -3.67
C ASN A 727 52.35 -18.50 -3.04
N SER A 728 52.36 -19.61 -3.78
CA SER A 728 52.78 -20.93 -3.28
C SER A 728 52.42 -22.02 -4.28
N VAL A 729 53.46 -22.54 -4.94
CA VAL A 729 53.38 -23.78 -5.72
C VAL A 729 53.34 -24.94 -4.74
N THR A 730 52.23 -25.67 -4.64
CA THR A 730 52.25 -27.12 -4.41
C THR A 730 51.12 -27.80 -5.18
N SER A 731 51.47 -28.91 -5.82
CA SER A 731 50.68 -29.72 -6.74
C SER A 731 49.31 -30.13 -6.20
N PHE A 732 48.23 -29.81 -6.93
CA PHE A 732 46.88 -30.23 -6.58
C PHE A 732 46.50 -31.58 -7.22
N SER A 733 46.11 -32.54 -6.39
CA SER A 733 45.65 -33.88 -6.79
C SER A 733 44.13 -33.92 -6.97
N THR A 734 43.61 -34.96 -7.63
CA THR A 734 42.17 -35.19 -7.90
C THR A 734 41.24 -35.22 -6.67
N SER A 735 41.77 -35.18 -5.44
CA SER A 735 40.99 -35.13 -4.20
C SER A 735 40.36 -33.74 -3.93
N ASP A 736 41.03 -32.67 -4.36
CA ASP A 736 40.66 -31.29 -4.00
C ASP A 736 39.54 -30.70 -4.88
N ALA A 737 39.39 -31.22 -6.10
CA ALA A 737 38.25 -30.91 -6.97
C ALA A 737 36.90 -31.37 -6.36
N ARG A 738 36.91 -32.39 -5.49
CA ARG A 738 35.70 -32.84 -4.76
C ARG A 738 35.36 -31.94 -3.58
N LYS A 739 36.35 -31.30 -2.95
CA LYS A 739 36.15 -30.35 -1.83
C LYS A 739 35.57 -29.02 -2.31
N SER A 740 36.02 -28.53 -3.47
CA SER A 740 35.47 -27.35 -4.17
C SER A 740 34.00 -27.53 -4.58
N ARG A 741 33.61 -28.70 -5.10
CA ARG A 741 32.20 -28.99 -5.43
C ARG A 741 31.28 -28.99 -4.20
N ARG A 742 31.78 -29.44 -3.04
CA ARG A 742 31.00 -29.48 -1.79
C ARG A 742 30.72 -28.07 -1.25
N LEU A 743 31.72 -27.19 -1.27
CA LEU A 743 31.59 -25.78 -0.87
C LEU A 743 30.66 -24.98 -1.80
N SER A 744 30.67 -25.28 -3.12
CA SER A 744 29.72 -24.66 -4.06
C SER A 744 28.26 -25.10 -3.84
N SER A 745 28.04 -26.31 -3.32
CA SER A 745 26.69 -26.79 -3.00
C SER A 745 26.14 -26.22 -1.68
N GLU A 746 27.00 -25.98 -0.69
CA GLU A 746 26.62 -25.34 0.59
C GLU A 746 26.35 -23.83 0.43
N PHE A 747 27.04 -23.16 -0.50
CA PHE A 747 26.77 -21.76 -0.80
C PHE A 747 25.46 -21.55 -1.59
N VAL A 748 25.11 -22.52 -2.44
CA VAL A 748 23.84 -22.51 -3.21
C VAL A 748 22.65 -22.93 -2.33
N SER A 749 22.81 -23.84 -1.37
CA SER A 749 21.71 -24.19 -0.45
C SER A 749 21.33 -23.04 0.49
N LYS A 750 22.31 -22.23 0.94
CA LYS A 750 22.07 -21.06 1.80
C LYS A 750 21.46 -19.84 1.08
N GLN A 751 21.57 -19.76 -0.26
CA GLN A 751 20.92 -18.70 -1.04
C GLN A 751 19.47 -19.00 -1.43
N VAL A 752 19.03 -20.26 -1.33
CA VAL A 752 17.66 -20.67 -1.68
C VAL A 752 16.68 -20.48 -0.50
N ASP A 753 17.16 -20.54 0.76
CA ASP A 753 16.31 -20.33 1.96
C ASP A 753 15.93 -18.86 2.24
N LEU A 754 16.49 -17.88 1.50
CA LEU A 754 16.16 -16.46 1.67
C LEU A 754 14.98 -15.98 0.80
N LYS A 755 14.28 -16.89 0.10
CA LYS A 755 13.22 -16.50 -0.84
C LYS A 755 11.79 -16.81 -0.43
N HIS A 756 11.53 -17.46 0.70
CA HIS A 756 10.15 -17.73 1.17
C HIS A 756 9.98 -17.44 2.66
N ASP A 757 9.70 -16.18 3.01
CA ASP A 757 8.75 -15.85 4.09
C ASP A 757 8.34 -14.35 4.04
N PRO A 758 7.03 -14.00 3.97
CA PRO A 758 6.58 -12.62 4.08
C PRO A 758 6.32 -12.28 5.56
N ILE A 759 7.27 -11.57 6.19
CA ILE A 759 7.08 -11.06 7.55
C ILE A 759 6.26 -9.76 7.50
N LYS A 760 5.08 -9.83 8.11
CA LYS A 760 4.14 -8.75 8.41
C LYS A 760 4.81 -7.62 9.20
N TYR A 761 4.46 -6.38 8.89
CA TYR A 761 4.76 -5.22 9.70
C TYR A 761 3.97 -5.27 11.01
N GLU A 762 4.66 -5.49 12.13
CA GLU A 762 4.18 -5.19 13.47
C GLU A 762 5.26 -4.42 14.26
N SER A 763 4.77 -3.72 15.28
CA SER A 763 5.32 -2.58 16.02
C SER A 763 6.70 -2.70 16.67
N LEU A 764 7.36 -1.54 16.74
CA LEU A 764 8.40 -1.08 17.69
C LEU A 764 8.67 -1.97 18.93
N ALA A 765 9.55 -2.96 18.80
CA ALA A 765 10.26 -3.60 19.93
C ALA A 765 11.48 -4.40 19.44
N GLY A 766 12.54 -3.73 18.95
CA GLY A 766 13.70 -4.43 18.40
C GLY A 766 14.94 -3.58 18.12
N ALA A 767 15.19 -2.54 18.92
CA ALA A 767 16.32 -1.63 18.71
C ALA A 767 17.69 -2.23 19.08
N ASN A 768 17.76 -3.21 19.99
CA ASN A 768 19.04 -3.71 20.52
C ASN A 768 19.72 -4.80 19.67
N GLN A 769 19.02 -5.50 18.77
CA GLN A 769 19.66 -6.47 17.85
C GLN A 769 20.20 -5.83 16.56
N LYS A 770 19.77 -4.60 16.25
CA LYS A 770 20.24 -3.86 15.06
C LYS A 770 21.63 -3.24 15.27
N SER A 771 22.02 -2.88 16.49
CA SER A 771 23.33 -2.24 16.73
C SER A 771 24.50 -3.22 16.73
N GLU A 772 24.32 -4.47 17.18
CA GLU A 772 25.40 -5.48 17.17
C GLU A 772 25.78 -5.93 15.76
N ARG A 773 24.80 -6.25 14.90
CA ARG A 773 25.06 -6.67 13.51
C ARG A 773 25.60 -5.53 12.64
N PHE A 774 25.20 -4.30 12.93
CA PHE A 774 25.76 -3.12 12.27
C PHE A 774 27.21 -2.88 12.71
N SER A 775 27.51 -3.02 14.01
CA SER A 775 28.87 -2.89 14.53
C SER A 775 29.83 -3.96 13.98
N GLU A 776 29.37 -5.20 13.82
CA GLU A 776 30.15 -6.30 13.24
C GLU A 776 30.43 -6.09 11.73
N ALA A 777 29.44 -5.63 10.97
CA ALA A 777 29.60 -5.30 9.55
C ALA A 777 30.56 -4.10 9.35
N THR A 778 30.47 -3.09 10.20
CA THR A 778 31.37 -1.92 10.16
C THR A 778 32.80 -2.30 10.52
N SER A 779 33.01 -3.23 11.45
CA SER A 779 34.35 -3.74 11.78
C SER A 779 35.00 -4.46 10.59
N ILE A 780 34.25 -5.35 9.92
CA ILE A 780 34.75 -6.10 8.75
C ILE A 780 35.10 -5.16 7.60
N LEU A 781 34.28 -4.12 7.37
CA LEU A 781 34.54 -3.13 6.32
C LEU A 781 35.75 -2.26 6.66
N LYS A 782 35.96 -1.89 7.93
CA LYS A 782 37.16 -1.18 8.38
C LYS A 782 38.41 -2.03 8.15
N ASP A 783 38.39 -3.31 8.51
CA ASP A 783 39.53 -4.21 8.30
C ASP A 783 39.85 -4.40 6.80
N LEU A 784 38.81 -4.48 5.96
CA LEU A 784 38.97 -4.62 4.51
C LEU A 784 39.59 -3.36 3.88
N VAL A 785 39.09 -2.17 4.23
CA VAL A 785 39.63 -0.89 3.75
C VAL A 785 41.08 -0.70 4.23
N ASN A 786 41.37 -1.05 5.48
CA ASN A 786 42.72 -0.96 6.03
C ASN A 786 43.69 -1.97 5.40
N SER A 787 43.20 -3.08 4.84
CA SER A 787 44.02 -4.08 4.14
C SER A 787 44.44 -3.69 2.71
N LEU A 788 43.80 -2.67 2.13
CA LEU A 788 44.20 -2.07 0.85
C LEU A 788 45.42 -1.19 1.09
N ASN A 789 46.48 -1.34 0.28
CA ASN A 789 47.77 -0.66 0.52
C ASN A 789 47.94 0.63 -0.29
N ASP A 790 47.03 0.94 -1.21
CA ASP A 790 47.04 2.13 -2.05
C ASP A 790 45.86 3.05 -1.73
N ASP A 791 46.14 4.33 -1.55
CA ASP A 791 45.13 5.32 -1.17
C ASP A 791 44.10 5.55 -2.30
N GLY A 792 44.47 5.33 -3.56
CA GLY A 792 43.56 5.43 -4.70
C GLY A 792 42.57 4.26 -4.77
N GLU A 793 43.02 3.04 -4.45
CA GLU A 793 42.14 1.86 -4.36
C GLU A 793 41.14 1.98 -3.20
N ARG A 794 41.54 2.59 -2.09
CA ARG A 794 40.64 2.87 -0.96
C ARG A 794 39.55 3.88 -1.33
N GLU A 795 39.92 5.00 -1.98
CA GLU A 795 38.95 6.01 -2.42
C GLU A 795 37.97 5.46 -3.47
N GLU A 796 38.44 4.66 -4.42
CA GLU A 796 37.59 4.03 -5.43
C GLU A 796 36.63 3.00 -4.80
N PHE A 797 37.11 2.21 -3.83
CA PHE A 797 36.28 1.24 -3.11
C PHE A 797 35.18 1.93 -2.27
N ILE A 798 35.52 3.00 -1.53
CA ILE A 798 34.56 3.77 -0.73
C ILE A 798 33.50 4.42 -1.64
N SER A 799 33.93 5.02 -2.74
CA SER A 799 33.07 5.66 -3.75
C SER A 799 32.08 4.70 -4.42
N LEU A 800 32.49 3.46 -4.69
CA LEU A 800 31.68 2.49 -5.43
C LEU A 800 30.73 1.67 -4.55
N TYR A 801 31.06 1.46 -3.26
CA TYR A 801 30.41 0.43 -2.45
C TYR A 801 29.86 0.89 -1.10
N ILE A 802 30.09 2.14 -0.68
CA ILE A 802 29.66 2.67 0.62
C ILE A 802 28.75 3.88 0.41
N ASN A 803 27.54 3.89 0.99
CA ASN A 803 26.62 5.02 0.87
C ASN A 803 27.11 6.23 1.69
N ASP A 804 26.65 7.43 1.31
CA ASP A 804 27.11 8.72 1.87
C ASP A 804 27.04 8.80 3.41
N ASN A 805 26.08 8.14 4.06
CA ASN A 805 25.97 8.16 5.53
C ASN A 805 27.01 7.25 6.21
N LEU A 806 27.37 6.12 5.60
CA LEU A 806 28.38 5.20 6.14
C LEU A 806 29.81 5.68 5.81
N ALA A 807 29.98 6.43 4.72
CA ALA A 807 31.24 7.07 4.35
C ALA A 807 31.69 8.12 5.38
N VAL A 808 30.74 8.86 5.98
CA VAL A 808 31.01 9.89 7.02
C VAL A 808 31.41 9.28 8.36
N GLU A 809 30.97 8.06 8.69
CA GLU A 809 31.38 7.33 9.92
C GLU A 809 32.70 6.56 9.78
N LEU A 810 33.15 6.31 8.54
CA LEU A 810 34.37 5.55 8.23
C LEU A 810 35.61 6.43 8.01
N ALA A 811 35.43 7.65 7.51
CA ALA A 811 36.45 8.69 7.45
C ALA A 811 36.80 9.21 8.85
#